data_AF-A0A9R0Q3M1-F1
#
_entry.id   AF-A0A9R0Q3M1-F1
#
_cell.length_a   1.000
_cell.length_b   1.000
_cell.length_c   1.000
_cell.angle_alpha   90.00
_cell.angle_beta   90.00
_cell.angle_gamma   90.00
#
_symmetry.space_group_name_H-M   'P 1'
#
loop_
_entity.id
_entity.type
_entity.pdbx_description
1 polymer ?
#
loop_
_entity_poly.entity_id
_entity_poly.type
_entity_poly.pdbx_seq_one_letter_code
_entity_poly.pdbx_strand_id
1 'polypeptide(L)'
;MNHSLGMTECQECFCITTKDNPPVTFSIAACETQNVSVTVLPVFGLSGENHASAKEMWDTMSKDGHFNRENFNAGCSMPSSSGETLCAAVSASTWVEPHGRCTVAFALAWSSPKVKFQKGCTYNRRYTEFYGTSERSSSIHLVHDALTKYRLWEEEIEKWQDPILKDEKLPECESLICRYKFTLFNELYFLVAGGTVWTDGQPPAFSESSPAYQHKHSKKGTKSESVKDNHVKPAAEQVSDGDDLPNGEERSVSMYTAVHGSQMPEQTSGLRLQEPIPYLLSKDGPENVGKFLYLEGVEYIMWNTYDVHFYASFALLDLFPKIELSIQRDFADAVLYEDRRRVKFLADGTSGIRKVKGAVPHDLGTHDPWHEMNAYNIHDTSKWKDLNPKFVLQVYRDFAATGDMTFGRDVWPAVCAAMDYMDQFDRDCDGLIENDGFPDQTYDAWTVHGISAYCGGLWLAALQAAATMAHRLGDRPYAEKYKLKFMKAKAVYEAKLWNGSYFNYDSGTSSNSRSIQADQLAGQWYAASSGLPPIFDEHKIRSALQKIFEFNVMKVKGGRMGAVNGMTPKGKVDETCMQSREIWTGVTYGVAANMLLHGMEHQGFITAEGIFLAGWSEDGYGYWFQTPEGWTTDGHYRSLVYMRPLAIWAMQWALSPPKAILEAPKVNLMDRIHISPQAVRAVGEIGVRKIAPDNRCIPSSTFQCEC
;
A
#
# COMPACT_ATOMS: atom_id res chain seq x y z
N MET A 1 11.40 40.94 16.70
CA MET A 1 10.95 42.27 16.22
C MET A 1 9.55 42.09 15.68
N ASN A 2 8.60 42.90 16.14
CA ASN A 2 7.21 42.84 15.73
C ASN A 2 7.07 43.25 14.26
N HIS A 3 6.73 42.32 13.37
CA HIS A 3 6.26 42.64 12.03
C HIS A 3 4.73 42.71 12.06
N SER A 4 4.20 43.93 11.97
CA SER A 4 2.77 44.19 11.80
C SER A 4 2.40 44.02 10.33
N LEU A 5 1.63 42.98 10.01
CA LEU A 5 0.87 42.89 8.76
C LEU A 5 -0.60 43.18 9.10
N GLY A 6 -1.16 44.23 8.50
CA GLY A 6 -2.55 44.62 8.70
C GLY A 6 -3.49 43.52 8.16
N MET A 7 -4.31 42.96 9.04
CA MET A 7 -5.38 42.02 8.71
C MET A 7 -6.72 42.72 8.80
N THR A 8 -7.49 42.70 7.72
CA THR A 8 -8.90 43.09 7.70
C THR A 8 -9.73 41.85 7.36
N GLU A 9 -10.58 41.42 8.29
CA GLU A 9 -11.57 40.36 8.10
C GLU A 9 -12.63 40.80 7.07
N CYS A 10 -12.90 39.97 6.06
CA CYS A 10 -14.08 40.09 5.19
C CYS A 10 -14.50 38.72 4.65
N GLN A 11 -15.82 38.56 4.49
CA GLN A 11 -16.59 37.34 4.20
C GLN A 11 -16.06 36.44 3.06
N GLU A 12 -16.21 35.13 3.26
CA GLU A 12 -15.98 34.05 2.29
C GLU A 12 -16.80 34.27 1.00
N CYS A 13 -16.15 34.71 -0.08
CA CYS A 13 -16.72 34.62 -1.42
C CYS A 13 -16.47 33.21 -1.98
N PHE A 14 -17.55 32.47 -2.24
CA PHE A 14 -17.51 31.14 -2.85
C PHE A 14 -16.92 31.19 -4.27
N CYS A 15 -15.66 30.83 -4.43
CA CYS A 15 -15.03 30.65 -5.74
C CYS A 15 -15.44 29.28 -6.31
N ILE A 16 -16.53 29.20 -7.07
CA ILE A 16 -16.94 27.94 -7.73
C ILE A 16 -15.99 27.69 -8.91
N THR A 17 -15.23 26.59 -8.88
CA THR A 17 -14.42 26.17 -10.03
C THR A 17 -15.30 25.49 -11.09
N THR A 18 -14.80 25.39 -12.32
CA THR A 18 -15.49 24.65 -13.38
C THR A 18 -15.73 23.18 -12.95
N LYS A 19 -16.93 22.66 -13.22
CA LYS A 19 -17.37 21.27 -12.92
C LYS A 19 -17.55 20.92 -11.44
N ASP A 20 -17.92 21.89 -10.58
CA ASP A 20 -18.21 21.66 -9.15
C ASP A 20 -17.04 21.04 -8.35
N ASN A 21 -15.80 21.31 -8.77
CA ASN A 21 -14.62 20.88 -8.04
C ASN A 21 -14.31 21.85 -6.87
N PRO A 22 -13.69 21.36 -5.79
CA PRO A 22 -13.19 22.23 -4.74
C PRO A 22 -12.23 23.28 -5.30
N PRO A 23 -12.25 24.53 -4.78
CA PRO A 23 -11.32 25.56 -5.20
C PRO A 23 -9.89 25.24 -4.76
N VAL A 24 -8.93 25.85 -5.46
CA VAL A 24 -7.51 25.81 -5.13
C VAL A 24 -7.01 27.24 -5.05
N THR A 25 -6.44 27.62 -3.91
CA THR A 25 -5.82 28.92 -3.69
C THR A 25 -4.32 28.79 -3.76
N PHE A 26 -3.67 29.48 -4.70
CA PHE A 26 -2.21 29.55 -4.78
C PHE A 26 -1.67 30.78 -4.05
N SER A 27 -0.47 30.68 -3.49
CA SER A 27 0.22 31.80 -2.85
C SER A 27 1.70 31.74 -3.18
N ILE A 28 2.23 32.83 -3.75
CA ILE A 28 3.65 33.01 -4.03
C ILE A 28 4.17 34.17 -3.17
N ALA A 29 5.33 34.00 -2.56
CA ALA A 29 5.95 35.03 -1.73
C ALA A 29 7.48 34.98 -1.81
N ALA A 30 8.11 36.09 -1.44
CA ALA A 30 9.55 36.22 -1.28
C ALA A 30 9.87 36.92 0.04
N CYS A 31 11.06 36.66 0.60
CA CYS A 31 11.48 37.24 1.88
C CYS A 31 12.25 38.56 1.69
N GLU A 32 11.71 39.67 2.20
CA GLU A 32 12.42 40.97 2.24
C GLU A 32 13.50 40.92 3.34
N THR A 33 14.72 41.30 3.01
CA THR A 33 15.85 41.36 3.94
C THR A 33 16.58 42.70 3.80
N GLN A 34 17.61 42.96 4.61
CA GLN A 34 18.39 44.20 4.49
C GLN A 34 18.98 44.43 3.09
N ASN A 35 19.26 43.36 2.34
CA ASN A 35 19.89 43.43 1.03
C ASN A 35 18.93 43.08 -0.12
N VAL A 36 17.71 42.60 0.18
CA VAL A 36 16.73 42.14 -0.80
C VAL A 36 15.45 42.96 -0.66
N SER A 37 15.10 43.71 -1.70
CA SER A 37 13.84 44.46 -1.79
C SER A 37 12.79 43.63 -2.53
N VAL A 38 11.62 43.44 -1.94
CA VAL A 38 10.52 42.68 -2.55
C VAL A 38 9.41 43.63 -3.01
N THR A 39 8.88 43.38 -4.20
CA THR A 39 7.75 44.12 -4.78
C THR A 39 6.77 43.15 -5.44
N VAL A 40 5.50 43.53 -5.54
CA VAL A 40 4.44 42.65 -6.05
C VAL A 40 3.61 43.33 -7.12
N LEU A 41 3.04 42.53 -8.02
CA LEU A 41 1.98 42.93 -8.93
C LEU A 41 0.79 41.98 -8.70
N PRO A 42 -0.24 42.42 -7.93
CA PRO A 42 -1.33 41.55 -7.48
C PRO A 42 -2.20 40.99 -8.60
N VAL A 43 -2.33 41.72 -9.70
CA VAL A 43 -3.14 41.31 -10.85
C VAL A 43 -2.59 41.89 -12.15
N PHE A 44 -2.45 41.03 -13.16
CA PHE A 44 -2.24 41.40 -14.55
C PHE A 44 -2.94 40.38 -15.46
N GLY A 45 -3.38 40.81 -16.64
CA GLY A 45 -4.07 39.96 -17.63
C GLY A 45 -3.20 39.66 -18.84
N LEU A 46 -3.57 38.67 -19.64
CA LEU A 46 -2.82 38.31 -20.85
C LEU A 46 -2.98 39.35 -21.97
N SER A 47 -4.19 39.90 -22.17
CA SER A 47 -4.54 40.78 -23.30
C SER A 47 -4.70 42.27 -22.95
N GLY A 48 -4.72 42.64 -21.67
CA GLY A 48 -4.73 44.05 -21.22
C GLY A 48 -6.09 44.76 -21.21
N GLU A 49 -7.22 44.05 -21.27
CA GLU A 49 -8.56 44.68 -21.36
C GLU A 49 -9.02 45.34 -20.06
N ASN A 50 -8.81 44.68 -18.91
CA ASN A 50 -9.28 45.15 -17.59
C ASN A 50 -8.14 45.44 -16.57
N HIS A 51 -6.93 44.97 -16.87
CA HIS A 51 -5.76 45.03 -16.01
C HIS A 51 -4.52 45.29 -16.85
N ALA A 52 -3.40 45.65 -16.20
CA ALA A 52 -2.11 45.71 -16.87
C ALA A 52 -1.85 44.43 -17.66
N SER A 53 -1.38 44.56 -18.90
CA SER A 53 -1.10 43.42 -19.76
C SER A 53 0.18 42.69 -19.33
N ALA A 54 0.33 41.43 -19.70
CA ALA A 54 1.57 40.67 -19.53
C ALA A 54 2.77 41.38 -20.18
N LYS A 55 2.52 42.11 -21.28
CA LYS A 55 3.53 42.94 -21.94
C LYS A 55 3.94 44.12 -21.06
N GLU A 56 3.00 44.86 -20.49
CA GLU A 56 3.30 45.99 -19.59
C GLU A 56 4.00 45.54 -18.30
N MET A 57 3.59 44.39 -17.74
CA MET A 57 4.27 43.75 -16.62
C MET A 57 5.74 43.47 -16.97
N TRP A 58 5.99 42.86 -18.14
CA TRP A 58 7.34 42.56 -18.60
C TRP A 58 8.17 43.81 -18.92
N ASP A 59 7.57 44.81 -19.56
CA ASP A 59 8.23 46.08 -19.87
C ASP A 59 8.68 46.80 -18.58
N THR A 60 7.84 46.77 -17.54
CA THR A 60 8.18 47.31 -16.20
C THR A 60 9.34 46.53 -15.57
N MET A 61 9.28 45.19 -15.59
CA MET A 61 10.32 44.34 -15.02
C MET A 61 11.66 44.48 -15.76
N SER A 62 11.62 44.59 -17.09
CA SER A 62 12.81 44.77 -17.94
C SER A 62 13.51 46.11 -17.69
N LYS A 63 12.72 47.17 -17.48
CA LYS A 63 13.24 48.53 -17.30
C LYS A 63 13.71 48.80 -15.87
N ASP A 64 12.89 48.45 -14.89
CA ASP A 64 13.08 48.89 -13.50
C ASP A 64 13.48 47.74 -12.57
N GLY A 65 13.22 46.48 -12.95
CA GLY A 65 13.53 45.29 -12.14
C GLY A 65 12.64 45.12 -10.89
N HIS A 66 11.66 45.99 -10.69
CA HIS A 66 10.74 45.98 -9.55
C HIS A 66 9.40 46.62 -9.91
N PHE A 67 8.38 46.38 -9.08
CA PHE A 67 7.04 46.96 -9.21
C PHE A 67 6.80 48.08 -8.18
N ASN A 68 5.71 48.84 -8.33
CA ASN A 68 5.34 49.89 -7.38
C ASN A 68 5.08 49.27 -5.98
N ARG A 69 5.72 49.81 -4.93
CA ARG A 69 5.52 49.37 -3.53
C ARG A 69 4.10 49.64 -3.02
N GLU A 70 3.36 50.59 -3.59
CA GLU A 70 1.95 50.82 -3.24
C GLU A 70 1.05 49.62 -3.53
N ASN A 71 1.50 48.71 -4.40
CA ASN A 71 0.77 47.48 -4.70
C ASN A 71 0.57 46.56 -3.49
N PHE A 72 1.36 46.69 -2.42
CA PHE A 72 1.12 45.98 -1.15
C PHE A 72 -0.17 46.42 -0.46
N ASN A 73 -0.63 47.64 -0.73
CA ASN A 73 -1.88 48.19 -0.18
C ASN A 73 -3.08 47.96 -1.11
N ALA A 74 -2.87 47.36 -2.29
CA ALA A 74 -3.96 46.93 -3.13
C ALA A 74 -4.68 45.78 -2.42
N GLY A 75 -5.92 46.01 -2.02
CA GLY A 75 -6.77 44.98 -1.39
C GLY A 75 -7.05 43.81 -2.33
N CYS A 76 -8.08 43.02 -2.01
CA CYS A 76 -8.50 41.92 -2.88
C CYS A 76 -8.83 42.43 -4.29
N SER A 77 -8.27 41.76 -5.31
CA SER A 77 -8.66 41.96 -6.69
C SER A 77 -10.08 41.44 -6.93
N MET A 78 -10.73 41.97 -7.96
CA MET A 78 -12.03 41.46 -8.40
C MET A 78 -11.85 40.06 -9.01
N PRO A 79 -12.83 39.15 -8.82
CA PRO A 79 -12.82 37.87 -9.51
C PRO A 79 -12.77 38.03 -11.03
N SER A 80 -12.07 37.12 -11.71
CA SER A 80 -12.01 37.13 -13.17
C SER A 80 -13.38 36.81 -13.79
N SER A 81 -13.61 37.35 -14.99
CA SER A 81 -14.75 36.96 -15.80
C SER A 81 -14.60 35.51 -16.31
N SER A 82 -15.70 34.86 -16.68
CA SER A 82 -15.65 33.52 -17.27
C SER A 82 -14.78 33.50 -18.53
N GLY A 83 -13.72 32.69 -18.52
CA GLY A 83 -12.76 32.58 -19.63
C GLY A 83 -11.60 33.59 -19.58
N GLU A 84 -11.59 34.51 -18.62
CA GLU A 84 -10.50 35.46 -18.38
C GLU A 84 -9.44 34.83 -17.46
N THR A 85 -8.19 34.85 -17.90
CA THR A 85 -7.03 34.37 -17.12
C THR A 85 -6.31 35.56 -16.51
N LEU A 86 -6.30 35.62 -15.18
CA LEU A 86 -5.55 36.59 -14.39
C LEU A 86 -4.31 35.94 -13.78
N CYS A 87 -3.26 36.73 -13.63
CA CYS A 87 -1.98 36.33 -13.08
C CYS A 87 -1.52 37.32 -12.00
N ALA A 88 -0.60 36.87 -11.13
CA ALA A 88 0.07 37.70 -10.14
C ALA A 88 1.59 37.48 -10.25
N ALA A 89 2.38 38.49 -9.87
CA ALA A 89 3.84 38.43 -9.89
C ALA A 89 4.46 38.92 -8.58
N VAL A 90 5.59 38.32 -8.21
CA VAL A 90 6.45 38.75 -7.10
C VAL A 90 7.85 38.93 -7.65
N SER A 91 8.44 40.10 -7.42
CA SER A 91 9.82 40.42 -7.75
C SER A 91 10.63 40.62 -6.48
N ALA A 92 11.85 40.08 -6.47
CA ALA A 92 12.83 40.31 -5.41
C ALA A 92 14.13 40.80 -6.07
N SER A 93 14.57 41.99 -5.71
CA SER A 93 15.76 42.63 -6.28
C SER A 93 16.83 42.80 -5.20
N THR A 94 18.08 42.57 -5.59
CA THR A 94 19.26 42.72 -4.74
C THR A 94 20.41 43.21 -5.60
N TRP A 95 21.34 43.93 -4.99
CA TRP A 95 22.63 44.21 -5.61
C TRP A 95 23.67 43.20 -5.13
N VAL A 96 24.52 42.71 -6.04
CA VAL A 96 25.57 41.73 -5.73
C VAL A 96 26.90 42.29 -6.22
N GLU A 97 27.79 42.54 -5.26
CA GLU A 97 29.16 43.00 -5.52
C GLU A 97 29.96 41.96 -6.31
N PRO A 98 31.02 42.35 -7.05
CA PRO A 98 31.95 41.41 -7.66
C PRO A 98 32.50 40.42 -6.61
N HIS A 99 32.36 39.11 -6.87
CA HIS A 99 32.69 38.02 -5.92
C HIS A 99 31.82 37.95 -4.65
N GLY A 100 30.77 38.75 -4.56
CA GLY A 100 29.76 38.66 -3.51
C GLY A 100 28.78 37.50 -3.73
N ARG A 101 28.07 37.13 -2.65
CA ARG A 101 26.98 36.15 -2.69
C ARG A 101 25.77 36.73 -1.96
N CYS A 102 24.61 36.69 -2.62
CA CYS A 102 23.31 36.99 -2.01
C CYS A 102 22.37 35.80 -2.21
N THR A 103 21.51 35.55 -1.22
CA THR A 103 20.50 34.49 -1.27
C THR A 103 19.13 35.15 -1.28
N VAL A 104 18.34 34.85 -2.32
CA VAL A 104 16.95 35.28 -2.44
C VAL A 104 16.08 34.05 -2.35
N ALA A 105 15.10 34.07 -1.43
CA ALA A 105 14.21 32.95 -1.20
C ALA A 105 12.81 33.27 -1.71
N PHE A 106 12.25 32.35 -2.50
CA PHE A 106 10.86 32.34 -2.95
C PHE A 106 10.18 31.09 -2.42
N ALA A 107 8.88 31.18 -2.17
CA ALA A 107 8.04 30.02 -1.87
C ALA A 107 6.76 30.08 -2.69
N LEU A 108 6.28 28.90 -3.10
CA LEU A 108 4.98 28.68 -3.69
C LEU A 108 4.24 27.67 -2.81
N ALA A 109 3.03 28.01 -2.40
CA ALA A 109 2.14 27.11 -1.70
C ALA A 109 0.77 27.09 -2.38
N TRP A 110 0.02 26.01 -2.17
CA TRP A 110 -1.36 25.91 -2.59
C TRP A 110 -2.21 25.31 -1.48
N SER A 111 -3.41 25.87 -1.29
CA SER A 111 -4.43 25.31 -0.41
C SER A 111 -5.59 24.78 -1.24
N SER A 112 -5.78 23.47 -1.17
CA SER A 112 -6.96 22.76 -1.64
C SER A 112 -7.43 21.86 -0.50
N PRO A 113 -8.23 22.37 0.45
CA PRO A 113 -8.49 21.67 1.72
C PRO A 113 -9.38 20.45 1.53
N LYS A 114 -10.21 20.42 0.47
CA LYS A 114 -11.14 19.35 0.19
C LYS A 114 -10.68 18.51 -1.00
N VAL A 115 -10.81 17.20 -0.89
CA VAL A 115 -10.71 16.25 -2.00
C VAL A 115 -12.09 15.66 -2.25
N LYS A 116 -12.56 15.73 -3.50
CA LYS A 116 -13.87 15.22 -3.92
C LYS A 116 -13.66 14.04 -4.85
N PHE A 117 -14.24 12.90 -4.50
CA PHE A 117 -14.26 11.73 -5.37
C PHE A 117 -15.50 11.74 -6.28
N GLN A 118 -15.44 11.01 -7.41
CA GLN A 118 -16.44 11.12 -8.48
C GLN A 118 -17.88 10.77 -8.04
N LYS A 119 -18.06 9.92 -7.01
CA LYS A 119 -19.39 9.60 -6.47
C LYS A 119 -19.92 10.59 -5.43
N GLY A 120 -19.20 11.68 -5.16
CA GLY A 120 -19.67 12.81 -4.35
C GLY A 120 -19.12 12.86 -2.92
N CYS A 121 -18.44 11.82 -2.45
CA CYS A 121 -17.78 11.84 -1.14
C CYS A 121 -16.65 12.88 -1.14
N THR A 122 -16.70 13.79 -0.16
CA THR A 122 -15.73 14.86 0.01
C THR A 122 -15.04 14.70 1.35
N TYR A 123 -13.72 14.69 1.37
CA TYR A 123 -12.89 14.57 2.57
C TYR A 123 -11.99 15.79 2.71
N ASN A 124 -11.57 16.14 3.92
CA ASN A 124 -10.52 17.12 4.07
C ASN A 124 -9.15 16.45 3.92
N ARG A 125 -8.20 17.17 3.33
CA ARG A 125 -6.81 16.74 3.23
C ARG A 125 -6.12 16.86 4.59
N ARG A 126 -5.16 15.99 4.85
CA ARG A 126 -4.47 15.89 6.15
C ARG A 126 -3.89 17.21 6.65
N TYR A 127 -3.34 18.05 5.77
CA TYR A 127 -2.72 19.31 6.20
C TYR A 127 -3.71 20.28 6.87
N THR A 128 -5.02 20.10 6.68
CA THR A 128 -6.06 20.93 7.29
C THR A 128 -6.14 20.79 8.81
N GLU A 129 -5.64 19.70 9.38
CA GLU A 129 -5.46 19.54 10.83
C GLU A 129 -4.50 20.58 11.43
N PHE A 130 -3.55 21.07 10.63
CA PHE A 130 -2.53 22.02 11.08
C PHE A 130 -2.85 23.46 10.68
N TYR A 131 -3.45 23.66 9.50
CA TYR A 131 -3.67 24.99 8.91
C TYR A 131 -5.16 25.40 8.83
N GLY A 132 -6.07 24.54 9.28
CA GLY A 132 -7.52 24.71 9.15
C GLY A 132 -8.05 24.42 7.74
N THR A 133 -9.35 24.65 7.55
CA THR A 133 -10.06 24.41 6.28
C THR A 133 -10.27 25.67 5.44
N SER A 134 -9.83 26.84 5.92
CA SER A 134 -9.98 28.12 5.22
C SER A 134 -8.93 28.23 4.11
N GLU A 135 -9.35 28.14 2.85
CA GLU A 135 -8.46 28.11 1.68
C GLU A 135 -7.43 29.25 1.68
N ARG A 136 -7.89 30.48 1.94
CA ARG A 136 -7.04 31.66 1.94
C ARG A 136 -6.10 31.73 3.13
N SER A 137 -6.62 31.51 4.34
CA SER A 137 -5.80 31.58 5.54
C SER A 137 -4.75 30.47 5.52
N SER A 138 -5.13 29.24 5.15
CA SER A 138 -4.22 28.12 5.03
C SER A 138 -3.14 28.35 3.99
N SER A 139 -3.44 28.90 2.80
CA SER A 139 -2.41 29.16 1.77
C SER A 139 -1.38 30.19 2.21
N ILE A 140 -1.80 31.24 2.93
CA ILE A 140 -0.92 32.27 3.49
C ILE A 140 -0.01 31.68 4.58
N HIS A 141 -0.57 30.90 5.50
CA HIS A 141 0.23 30.27 6.55
C HIS A 141 1.22 29.24 5.96
N LEU A 142 0.83 28.48 4.94
CA LEU A 142 1.71 27.53 4.25
C LEU A 142 2.91 28.23 3.60
N VAL A 143 2.67 29.30 2.82
CA VAL A 143 3.77 30.02 2.15
C VAL A 143 4.67 30.75 3.15
N HIS A 144 4.10 31.28 4.24
CA HIS A 144 4.84 31.89 5.33
C HIS A 144 5.76 30.87 6.02
N ASP A 145 5.22 29.70 6.39
CA ASP A 145 6.01 28.64 7.01
C ASP A 145 7.10 28.12 6.08
N ALA A 146 6.83 28.00 4.78
CA ALA A 146 7.85 27.66 3.80
C ALA A 146 9.01 28.67 3.78
N LEU A 147 8.74 29.97 3.76
CA LEU A 147 9.81 30.98 3.77
C LEU A 147 10.57 31.07 5.09
N THR A 148 9.91 30.78 6.22
CA THR A 148 10.52 30.94 7.55
C THR A 148 11.20 29.67 8.05
N LYS A 149 10.82 28.49 7.55
CA LYS A 149 11.29 27.19 8.04
C LYS A 149 12.09 26.38 7.01
N TYR A 150 12.26 26.83 5.76
CA TYR A 150 12.95 26.02 4.72
C TYR A 150 14.33 25.51 5.15
N ARG A 151 15.13 26.31 5.88
CA ARG A 151 16.45 25.87 6.36
C ARG A 151 16.38 24.72 7.34
N LEU A 152 15.40 24.76 8.25
CA LEU A 152 15.13 23.64 9.15
C LEU A 152 14.71 22.39 8.36
N TRP A 153 13.92 22.57 7.29
CA TRP A 153 13.52 21.47 6.43
C TRP A 153 14.69 20.90 5.63
N GLU A 154 15.60 21.74 5.13
CA GLU A 154 16.86 21.31 4.48
C GLU A 154 17.70 20.49 5.46
N GLU A 155 17.90 20.97 6.70
CA GLU A 155 18.64 20.25 7.74
C GLU A 155 17.99 18.90 8.09
N GLU A 156 16.67 18.83 8.23
CA GLU A 156 15.98 17.57 8.50
C GLU A 156 16.03 16.63 7.28
N ILE A 157 16.00 17.15 6.05
CA ILE A 157 16.19 16.35 4.82
C ILE A 157 17.59 15.73 4.80
N GLU A 158 18.63 16.54 5.01
CA GLU A 158 20.02 16.06 5.06
C GLU A 158 20.18 15.01 6.16
N LYS A 159 19.62 15.24 7.34
CA LYS A 159 19.73 14.35 8.50
C LYS A 159 19.17 12.95 8.26
N TRP A 160 18.07 12.79 7.51
CA TRP A 160 17.53 11.46 7.23
C TRP A 160 18.22 10.79 6.03
N GLN A 161 18.74 11.56 5.07
CA GLN A 161 19.47 11.03 3.91
C GLN A 161 20.91 10.63 4.24
N ASP A 162 21.57 11.39 5.11
CA ASP A 162 22.97 11.26 5.49
C ASP A 162 23.39 9.85 5.92
N PRO A 163 22.63 9.14 6.79
CA PRO A 163 22.99 7.77 7.19
C PRO A 163 23.14 6.81 6.01
N ILE A 164 22.41 7.02 4.91
CA ILE A 164 22.50 6.20 3.70
C ILE A 164 23.56 6.75 2.75
N LEU A 165 23.58 8.07 2.53
CA LEU A 165 24.54 8.72 1.62
C LEU A 165 25.98 8.54 2.07
N LYS A 166 26.23 8.61 3.38
CA LYS A 166 27.55 8.53 4.02
C LYS A 166 27.88 7.13 4.55
N ASP A 167 27.10 6.11 4.21
CA ASP A 167 27.40 4.73 4.65
C ASP A 167 28.67 4.20 3.96
N GLU A 168 29.73 4.03 4.75
CA GLU A 168 31.04 3.50 4.36
C GLU A 168 31.06 1.95 4.29
N LYS A 169 30.00 1.27 4.77
CA LYS A 169 29.93 -0.21 4.76
C LYS A 169 29.61 -0.80 3.40
N LEU A 170 29.16 0.03 2.45
CA LEU A 170 28.81 -0.41 1.10
C LEU A 170 30.10 -0.64 0.28
N PRO A 171 30.19 -1.73 -0.51
CA PRO A 171 31.46 -2.24 -1.07
C PRO A 171 32.11 -1.39 -2.18
N GLU A 172 33.35 -1.77 -2.52
CA GLU A 172 34.39 -1.08 -3.34
C GLU A 172 33.99 -0.47 -4.70
N CYS A 173 32.89 -0.93 -5.33
CA CYS A 173 32.51 -0.39 -6.63
C CYS A 173 31.69 0.90 -6.45
N GLU A 174 32.38 2.01 -6.18
CA GLU A 174 31.78 3.32 -5.93
C GLU A 174 30.72 3.69 -6.98
N SER A 175 30.92 3.33 -8.26
CA SER A 175 29.95 3.61 -9.32
C SER A 175 28.63 2.87 -9.16
N LEU A 176 28.65 1.59 -8.78
CA LEU A 176 27.46 0.75 -8.59
C LEU A 176 26.62 1.25 -7.41
N ILE A 177 27.29 1.56 -6.31
CA ILE A 177 26.63 2.07 -5.09
C ILE A 177 26.10 3.49 -5.30
N CYS A 178 26.82 4.36 -6.02
CA CYS A 178 26.32 5.69 -6.38
C CYS A 178 25.03 5.61 -7.20
N ARG A 179 24.94 4.69 -8.16
CA ARG A 179 23.72 4.45 -8.96
C ARG A 179 22.56 3.94 -8.11
N TYR A 180 22.85 3.03 -7.17
CA TYR A 180 21.86 2.55 -6.20
C TYR A 180 21.32 3.71 -5.35
N LYS A 181 22.19 4.49 -4.69
CA LYS A 181 21.81 5.64 -3.85
C LYS A 181 21.00 6.65 -4.65
N PHE A 182 21.45 6.99 -5.85
CA PHE A 182 20.73 7.87 -6.77
C PHE A 182 19.31 7.38 -7.04
N THR A 183 19.15 6.09 -7.39
CA THR A 183 17.84 5.53 -7.73
C THR A 183 16.94 5.41 -6.51
N LEU A 184 17.50 4.99 -5.37
CA LEU A 184 16.77 4.79 -4.10
C LEU A 184 16.01 6.05 -3.67
N PHE A 185 16.68 7.20 -3.72
CA PHE A 185 16.06 8.47 -3.35
C PHE A 185 15.13 9.01 -4.43
N ASN A 186 15.50 8.89 -5.70
CA ASN A 186 14.69 9.45 -6.78
C ASN A 186 13.40 8.65 -7.02
N GLU A 187 13.35 7.34 -6.79
CA GLU A 187 12.11 6.53 -6.89
C GLU A 187 11.04 6.96 -5.86
N LEU A 188 11.42 7.60 -4.75
CA LEU A 188 10.47 8.16 -3.78
C LEU A 188 9.57 9.26 -4.36
N TYR A 189 9.89 9.80 -5.54
CA TYR A 189 9.02 10.75 -6.24
C TYR A 189 7.57 10.24 -6.35
N PHE A 190 7.40 8.91 -6.47
CA PHE A 190 6.09 8.28 -6.62
C PHE A 190 5.17 8.52 -5.40
N LEU A 191 5.70 8.64 -4.18
CA LEU A 191 4.88 8.93 -2.99
C LEU A 191 4.16 10.28 -3.09
N VAL A 192 4.61 11.18 -3.97
CA VAL A 192 3.97 12.48 -4.24
C VAL A 192 3.28 12.47 -5.61
N ALA A 193 3.95 11.97 -6.65
CA ALA A 193 3.47 12.00 -8.03
C ALA A 193 2.43 10.90 -8.35
N GLY A 194 2.36 9.83 -7.56
CA GLY A 194 1.47 8.68 -7.73
C GLY A 194 0.01 8.96 -7.36
N GLY A 195 -0.48 10.19 -7.52
CA GLY A 195 -1.86 10.56 -7.25
C GLY A 195 -2.24 10.57 -5.76
N THR A 196 -1.28 10.71 -4.85
CA THR A 196 -1.49 10.55 -3.41
C THR A 196 -2.62 11.43 -2.84
N VAL A 197 -3.51 10.79 -2.09
CA VAL A 197 -4.57 11.43 -1.29
C VAL A 197 -4.41 11.01 0.15
N TRP A 198 -4.16 12.00 1.03
CA TRP A 198 -4.07 11.79 2.47
C TRP A 198 -5.15 12.61 3.15
N THR A 199 -6.10 11.95 3.84
CA THR A 199 -7.22 12.59 4.52
C THR A 199 -6.92 12.86 5.99
N ASP A 200 -7.69 13.75 6.62
CA ASP A 200 -7.64 14.03 8.06
C ASP A 200 -8.06 12.83 8.94
N GLY A 201 -8.74 11.84 8.35
CA GLY A 201 -9.27 10.66 9.05
C GLY A 201 -10.73 10.83 9.49
N GLN A 202 -11.36 11.97 9.21
CA GLN A 202 -12.75 12.23 9.51
C GLN A 202 -13.67 11.63 8.43
N PRO A 203 -14.93 11.29 8.78
CA PRO A 203 -15.92 10.86 7.80
C PRO A 203 -16.17 11.96 6.75
N PRO A 204 -16.67 11.58 5.55
CA PRO A 204 -16.87 12.54 4.48
C PRO A 204 -17.84 13.65 4.91
N ALA A 205 -17.52 14.89 4.53
CA ALA A 205 -18.44 16.00 4.68
C ALA A 205 -19.60 15.83 3.68
N PHE A 206 -20.81 15.59 4.19
CA PHE A 206 -22.01 15.54 3.36
C PHE A 206 -22.34 16.96 2.87
N SER A 207 -22.25 17.20 1.57
CA SER A 207 -22.88 18.38 0.97
C SER A 207 -24.41 18.15 0.98
N GLU A 208 -25.18 19.11 1.50
CA GLU A 208 -26.66 19.09 1.51
C GLU A 208 -27.32 19.06 0.11
N SER A 209 -26.56 18.84 -0.97
CA SER A 209 -27.01 18.95 -2.36
C SER A 209 -26.78 17.69 -3.22
N SER A 210 -26.75 16.48 -2.64
CA SER A 210 -26.78 15.22 -3.41
C SER A 210 -28.15 14.53 -3.36
N PRO A 211 -28.82 14.27 -4.50
CA PRO A 211 -30.17 13.66 -4.56
C PRO A 211 -30.16 12.14 -4.34
N ALA A 212 -29.13 11.60 -3.68
CA ALA A 212 -28.91 10.17 -3.58
C ALA A 212 -29.34 9.56 -2.25
N TYR A 213 -30.26 10.17 -1.49
CA TYR A 213 -30.93 9.52 -0.35
C TYR A 213 -32.34 10.05 -0.07
N GLN A 214 -33.06 10.56 -1.08
CA GLN A 214 -34.50 10.80 -0.96
C GLN A 214 -35.29 9.59 -1.47
N HIS A 215 -35.33 8.49 -0.70
CA HIS A 215 -36.46 7.55 -0.73
C HIS A 215 -36.47 6.62 0.50
N LYS A 216 -37.23 7.00 1.53
CA LYS A 216 -38.32 6.23 2.16
C LYS A 216 -38.64 6.76 3.57
N HIS A 217 -39.26 7.95 3.62
CA HIS A 217 -40.33 8.17 4.59
C HIS A 217 -41.64 8.39 3.82
N SER A 218 -42.18 7.29 3.29
CA SER A 218 -43.61 7.26 2.98
C SER A 218 -44.34 7.12 4.30
N LYS A 219 -44.81 8.25 4.84
CA LYS A 219 -45.86 8.25 5.86
C LYS A 219 -47.09 7.59 5.23
N LYS A 220 -47.41 6.36 5.65
CA LYS A 220 -48.76 5.81 5.49
C LYS A 220 -49.70 6.66 6.35
N GLY A 221 -50.29 7.68 5.72
CA GLY A 221 -51.49 8.34 6.23
C GLY A 221 -52.68 7.42 5.98
N THR A 222 -53.30 6.94 7.06
CA THR A 222 -54.66 6.42 7.01
C THR A 222 -55.62 7.59 7.22
N LYS A 223 -56.57 7.71 6.31
CA LYS A 223 -57.56 8.79 6.17
C LYS A 223 -58.35 9.07 7.45
N SER A 224 -58.64 10.35 7.69
CA SER A 224 -59.96 10.79 8.16
C SER A 224 -60.16 12.26 7.78
N GLU A 225 -61.05 12.51 6.82
CA GLU A 225 -61.71 13.80 6.65
C GLU A 225 -63.10 13.69 7.27
N SER A 226 -63.42 14.55 8.23
CA SER A 226 -64.58 15.45 8.12
C SER A 226 -64.74 16.31 9.38
N VAL A 227 -65.16 17.53 9.10
CA VAL A 227 -65.33 18.71 9.95
C VAL A 227 -66.54 18.56 10.89
N LYS A 228 -66.45 19.07 12.13
CA LYS A 228 -67.40 20.03 12.76
C LYS A 228 -67.09 20.31 14.24
N ASP A 229 -66.76 21.58 14.47
CA ASP A 229 -67.30 22.53 15.47
C ASP A 229 -67.63 22.15 16.92
N ASN A 230 -67.17 23.07 17.77
CA ASN A 230 -67.82 23.71 18.92
C ASN A 230 -67.62 23.17 20.36
N HIS A 231 -66.88 24.01 21.09
CA HIS A 231 -67.20 24.59 22.41
C HIS A 231 -67.06 23.75 23.71
N VAL A 232 -66.64 24.52 24.72
CA VAL A 232 -66.83 24.38 26.19
C VAL A 232 -65.64 23.81 27.00
N LYS A 233 -64.89 24.74 27.62
CA LYS A 233 -64.26 24.59 28.97
C LYS A 233 -65.37 24.72 30.05
N PRO A 234 -65.21 24.47 31.37
CA PRO A 234 -63.98 24.33 32.19
C PRO A 234 -64.09 23.32 33.38
N ALA A 235 -63.11 23.44 34.31
CA ALA A 235 -63.13 23.08 35.74
C ALA A 235 -62.85 21.61 36.10
N ALA A 236 -62.30 21.26 37.26
CA ALA A 236 -61.43 21.82 38.30
C ALA A 236 -61.26 20.66 39.35
N GLU A 237 -60.43 20.87 40.37
CA GLU A 237 -60.24 20.04 41.59
C GLU A 237 -59.14 18.96 41.48
N GLN A 238 -57.99 19.10 42.18
CA GLN A 238 -57.73 18.88 43.63
C GLN A 238 -57.96 17.40 44.01
N VAL A 239 -57.12 16.64 44.74
CA VAL A 239 -56.06 16.92 45.74
C VAL A 239 -55.38 15.57 46.11
N SER A 240 -54.11 15.64 46.58
CA SER A 240 -53.34 14.75 47.50
C SER A 240 -53.20 13.23 47.25
N ASP A 241 -52.29 12.43 47.81
CA ASP A 241 -51.28 12.47 48.91
C ASP A 241 -50.16 11.45 48.52
N GLY A 242 -48.89 11.65 48.89
CA GLY A 242 -48.19 10.87 49.96
C GLY A 242 -47.60 9.55 49.44
N ASP A 243 -46.46 9.00 49.84
CA ASP A 243 -45.39 9.32 50.79
C ASP A 243 -44.25 8.30 50.52
N ASP A 244 -43.08 8.60 51.07
CA ASP A 244 -42.01 7.69 51.53
C ASP A 244 -40.94 7.03 50.61
N LEU A 245 -39.71 7.32 51.06
CA LEU A 245 -38.34 6.84 50.78
C LEU A 245 -38.00 5.56 51.61
N PRO A 246 -36.74 5.10 51.79
CA PRO A 246 -35.60 4.84 50.87
C PRO A 246 -34.84 3.51 51.18
N ASN A 247 -33.60 3.40 50.68
CA ASN A 247 -32.46 2.50 51.00
C ASN A 247 -32.36 1.22 50.13
N GLY A 248 -31.19 0.78 49.69
CA GLY A 248 -29.79 1.21 49.89
C GLY A 248 -28.86 0.06 49.47
N GLU A 249 -27.65 0.41 48.99
CA GLU A 249 -26.37 -0.36 48.96
C GLU A 249 -26.38 -1.80 48.35
N GLU A 250 -25.35 -2.36 47.70
CA GLU A 250 -23.91 -2.22 47.79
C GLU A 250 -23.22 -2.91 46.58
N ARG A 251 -21.90 -2.69 46.48
CA ARG A 251 -20.92 -3.18 45.50
C ARG A 251 -20.75 -4.71 45.46
N SER A 252 -20.31 -5.28 44.32
CA SER A 252 -18.94 -5.83 44.12
C SER A 252 -18.81 -6.86 42.98
N VAL A 253 -17.87 -6.58 42.07
CA VAL A 253 -16.83 -7.43 41.45
C VAL A 253 -16.95 -8.97 41.54
N SER A 254 -16.89 -9.67 40.39
CA SER A 254 -15.80 -10.63 40.02
C SER A 254 -16.25 -11.75 39.06
N MET A 255 -15.47 -11.90 37.98
CA MET A 255 -15.04 -13.10 37.23
C MET A 255 -15.83 -14.43 37.31
N TYR A 256 -16.09 -15.05 36.14
CA TYR A 256 -15.32 -16.18 35.58
C TYR A 256 -16.13 -17.03 34.57
N THR A 257 -15.37 -17.56 33.59
CA THR A 257 -15.45 -18.90 32.97
C THR A 257 -16.57 -19.31 32.01
N ALA A 258 -16.09 -19.75 30.85
CA ALA A 258 -16.76 -20.58 29.86
C ALA A 258 -17.00 -22.02 30.35
N VAL A 259 -18.07 -22.64 29.84
CA VAL A 259 -18.28 -24.10 29.83
C VAL A 259 -18.91 -24.49 28.48
N HIS A 260 -18.33 -25.51 27.85
CA HIS A 260 -18.83 -26.16 26.63
C HIS A 260 -20.12 -26.96 26.86
N GLY A 261 -20.97 -27.05 25.83
CA GLY A 261 -22.05 -28.03 25.76
C GLY A 261 -22.89 -27.93 24.48
N SER A 262 -22.71 -28.90 23.59
CA SER A 262 -23.41 -29.13 22.31
C SER A 262 -24.93 -29.34 22.43
N GLN A 263 -25.71 -28.77 21.49
CA GLN A 263 -26.82 -29.42 20.73
C GLN A 263 -27.61 -28.38 19.92
N MET A 264 -27.78 -28.62 18.62
CA MET A 264 -28.78 -27.97 17.76
C MET A 264 -30.15 -28.62 17.99
N PRO A 265 -31.25 -27.86 17.92
CA PRO A 265 -32.10 -28.00 16.74
C PRO A 265 -32.62 -26.66 16.17
N GLU A 266 -32.90 -26.69 14.87
CA GLU A 266 -33.49 -25.60 14.08
C GLU A 266 -34.81 -25.08 14.67
N GLN A 267 -34.98 -23.75 14.71
CA GLN A 267 -36.27 -23.10 14.44
C GLN A 267 -36.08 -21.68 13.93
N THR A 268 -36.91 -21.36 12.94
CA THR A 268 -36.83 -20.27 11.98
C THR A 268 -37.37 -18.93 12.50
N SER A 269 -36.95 -17.87 11.79
CA SER A 269 -37.61 -16.56 11.61
C SER A 269 -37.31 -15.45 12.63
N GLY A 270 -36.65 -14.39 12.12
CA GLY A 270 -36.43 -13.15 12.85
C GLY A 270 -35.31 -12.29 12.26
N LEU A 271 -35.32 -12.04 10.95
CA LEU A 271 -34.44 -11.07 10.27
C LEU A 271 -34.63 -9.68 10.90
N ARG A 272 -33.78 -9.32 11.87
CA ARG A 272 -33.45 -7.91 12.13
C ARG A 272 -32.25 -7.58 11.27
N LEU A 273 -32.43 -6.61 10.38
CA LEU A 273 -31.33 -5.96 9.67
C LEU A 273 -30.29 -5.54 10.71
N GLN A 274 -29.12 -6.15 10.63
CA GLN A 274 -27.97 -5.80 11.44
C GLN A 274 -27.48 -4.44 10.95
N GLU A 275 -27.48 -3.47 11.86
CA GLU A 275 -26.90 -2.14 11.67
C GLU A 275 -25.43 -2.27 11.20
N PRO A 276 -24.94 -1.33 10.38
CA PRO A 276 -23.57 -1.38 9.89
C PRO A 276 -22.58 -1.37 11.05
N ILE A 277 -21.61 -2.27 10.98
CA ILE A 277 -20.55 -2.51 11.95
C ILE A 277 -19.91 -1.17 12.37
N PRO A 278 -19.79 -0.88 13.68
CA PRO A 278 -19.17 0.36 14.15
C PRO A 278 -17.71 0.44 13.69
N TYR A 279 -17.36 1.57 13.05
CA TYR A 279 -15.98 2.01 12.81
C TYR A 279 -15.14 1.83 14.09
N LEU A 280 -14.32 0.79 14.15
CA LEU A 280 -13.34 0.56 15.20
C LEU A 280 -11.97 1.09 14.77
N LEU A 281 -11.93 2.39 14.49
CA LEU A 281 -10.73 3.18 14.70
C LEU A 281 -11.03 4.01 15.95
N SER A 282 -10.17 3.92 16.97
CA SER A 282 -10.20 4.85 18.10
C SER A 282 -10.11 6.27 17.55
N LYS A 283 -11.26 6.94 17.43
CA LYS A 283 -11.42 8.24 16.74
C LYS A 283 -10.63 9.38 17.39
N ASP A 284 -10.26 9.21 18.65
CA ASP A 284 -9.59 10.22 19.47
C ASP A 284 -8.26 9.73 20.05
N GLY A 285 -7.69 8.66 19.50
CA GLY A 285 -6.39 8.15 19.92
C GLY A 285 -5.22 9.01 19.40
N PRO A 286 -4.11 9.16 20.15
CA PRO A 286 -2.87 9.82 19.69
C PRO A 286 -2.17 9.16 18.48
N GLU A 287 -2.81 8.15 17.87
CA GLU A 287 -2.35 7.38 16.70
C GLU A 287 -3.15 7.66 15.41
N ASN A 288 -4.16 8.53 15.43
CA ASN A 288 -4.92 8.84 14.21
C ASN A 288 -4.05 9.63 13.21
N VAL A 289 -3.47 8.91 12.25
CA VAL A 289 -2.68 9.46 11.15
C VAL A 289 -3.50 9.77 9.91
N GLY A 290 -4.82 9.59 9.94
CA GLY A 290 -5.68 9.75 8.76
C GLY A 290 -5.63 8.56 7.80
N LYS A 291 -6.42 8.62 6.72
CA LYS A 291 -6.44 7.58 5.68
C LYS A 291 -5.58 7.98 4.49
N PHE A 292 -4.83 7.03 3.98
CA PHE A 292 -3.85 7.28 2.92
C PHE A 292 -4.15 6.42 1.69
N LEU A 293 -4.20 7.07 0.54
CA LEU A 293 -4.39 6.44 -0.75
C LEU A 293 -3.29 6.90 -1.70
N TYR A 294 -2.80 6.01 -2.54
CA TYR A 294 -2.04 6.33 -3.74
C TYR A 294 -2.45 5.40 -4.89
N LEU A 295 -2.18 5.80 -6.12
CA LEU A 295 -2.56 5.02 -7.29
C LEU A 295 -1.60 3.87 -7.51
N GLU A 296 -2.07 2.82 -8.18
CA GLU A 296 -1.21 1.82 -8.81
C GLU A 296 -0.30 2.44 -9.87
N GLY A 297 -0.89 3.26 -10.74
CA GLY A 297 -0.17 4.10 -11.68
C GLY A 297 -1.11 5.06 -12.40
N VAL A 298 -0.56 5.91 -13.28
CA VAL A 298 -1.38 6.91 -13.99
C VAL A 298 -2.30 6.31 -15.06
N GLU A 299 -1.97 5.13 -15.57
CA GLU A 299 -2.79 4.38 -16.54
C GLU A 299 -3.80 3.45 -15.83
N TYR A 300 -3.47 3.00 -14.63
CA TYR A 300 -4.26 2.06 -13.82
C TYR A 300 -4.76 2.79 -12.57
N ILE A 301 -5.90 3.47 -12.70
CA ILE A 301 -6.41 4.39 -11.68
C ILE A 301 -7.17 3.61 -10.58
N MET A 302 -6.42 2.88 -9.76
CA MET A 302 -6.92 2.07 -8.65
C MET A 302 -6.16 2.43 -7.38
N TRP A 303 -6.89 2.62 -6.28
CA TRP A 303 -6.31 3.05 -5.02
C TRP A 303 -5.73 1.87 -4.23
N ASN A 304 -4.45 2.00 -3.85
CA ASN A 304 -3.72 1.04 -3.04
C ASN A 304 -3.82 -0.39 -3.58
N THR A 305 -3.62 -0.60 -4.88
CA THR A 305 -3.61 -1.96 -5.45
C THR A 305 -2.65 -2.86 -4.66
N TYR A 306 -3.20 -3.89 -4.04
CA TYR A 306 -2.61 -4.47 -2.84
C TYR A 306 -1.56 -5.53 -3.17
N ASP A 307 -1.73 -6.23 -4.28
CA ASP A 307 -0.72 -7.13 -4.84
C ASP A 307 0.51 -6.38 -5.38
N VAL A 308 0.38 -5.08 -5.68
CA VAL A 308 1.46 -4.16 -6.05
C VAL A 308 2.06 -3.50 -4.81
N HIS A 309 1.22 -3.10 -3.83
CA HIS A 309 1.61 -2.59 -2.51
C HIS A 309 2.58 -3.55 -1.80
N PHE A 310 2.43 -4.86 -2.00
CA PHE A 310 3.39 -5.89 -1.56
C PHE A 310 4.85 -5.59 -1.92
N TYR A 311 5.13 -4.93 -3.04
CA TYR A 311 6.49 -4.58 -3.41
C TYR A 311 6.86 -3.20 -2.87
N ALA A 312 5.93 -2.24 -2.94
CA ALA A 312 6.17 -0.84 -2.61
C ALA A 312 6.19 -0.51 -1.11
N SER A 313 5.52 -1.32 -0.29
CA SER A 313 5.24 -1.01 1.12
C SER A 313 6.49 -0.96 2.01
N PHE A 314 7.64 -1.47 1.56
CA PHE A 314 8.92 -1.28 2.24
C PHE A 314 9.26 0.20 2.41
N ALA A 315 9.03 1.03 1.38
CA ALA A 315 9.31 2.47 1.45
C ALA A 315 8.42 3.16 2.49
N LEU A 316 7.13 2.80 2.57
CA LEU A 316 6.21 3.34 3.55
C LEU A 316 6.52 2.86 4.96
N LEU A 317 6.87 1.58 5.15
CA LEU A 317 7.21 1.06 6.47
C LEU A 317 8.49 1.67 7.04
N ASP A 318 9.52 1.86 6.19
CA ASP A 318 10.79 2.46 6.62
C ASP A 318 10.67 3.95 6.96
N LEU A 319 9.93 4.70 6.14
CA LEU A 319 9.90 6.16 6.24
C LEU A 319 8.69 6.68 7.01
N PHE A 320 7.55 6.02 6.89
CA PHE A 320 6.26 6.45 7.41
C PHE A 320 5.46 5.27 8.03
N PRO A 321 6.02 4.55 9.02
CA PRO A 321 5.43 3.29 9.51
C PRO A 321 3.98 3.43 9.98
N LYS A 322 3.61 4.57 10.59
CA LYS A 322 2.22 4.79 11.00
C LYS A 322 1.25 4.86 9.82
N ILE A 323 1.67 5.40 8.68
CA ILE A 323 0.87 5.42 7.45
C ILE A 323 0.69 3.99 6.93
N GLU A 324 1.76 3.20 6.89
CA GLU A 324 1.70 1.78 6.50
C GLU A 324 0.72 0.99 7.38
N LEU A 325 0.85 1.12 8.71
CA LEU A 325 -0.07 0.45 9.65
C LEU A 325 -1.53 0.91 9.48
N SER A 326 -1.76 2.16 9.06
CA SER A 326 -3.10 2.66 8.74
C SER A 326 -3.68 1.98 7.49
N ILE A 327 -2.88 1.83 6.43
CA ILE A 327 -3.27 1.11 5.21
C ILE A 327 -3.60 -0.36 5.55
N GLN A 328 -2.77 -1.03 6.36
CA GLN A 328 -3.03 -2.41 6.76
C GLN A 328 -4.34 -2.56 7.55
N ARG A 329 -4.69 -1.59 8.40
CA ARG A 329 -6.00 -1.56 9.08
C ARG A 329 -7.15 -1.37 8.10
N ASP A 330 -7.02 -0.47 7.13
CA ASP A 330 -8.04 -0.28 6.07
C ASP A 330 -8.27 -1.60 5.29
N PHE A 331 -7.21 -2.35 4.96
CA PHE A 331 -7.33 -3.66 4.32
C PHE A 331 -7.87 -4.75 5.26
N ALA A 332 -7.53 -4.72 6.55
CA ALA A 332 -8.08 -5.65 7.54
C ALA A 332 -9.61 -5.49 7.65
N ASP A 333 -10.10 -4.26 7.73
CA ASP A 333 -11.53 -3.94 7.70
C ASP A 333 -12.18 -4.43 6.39
N ALA A 334 -11.50 -4.20 5.27
CA ALA A 334 -11.96 -4.63 3.97
C ALA A 334 -12.08 -6.15 3.82
N VAL A 335 -11.15 -6.94 4.37
CA VAL A 335 -11.21 -8.41 4.37
C VAL A 335 -12.48 -8.90 5.07
N LEU A 336 -12.86 -8.27 6.17
CA LEU A 336 -14.04 -8.64 6.97
C LEU A 336 -15.37 -8.15 6.36
N TYR A 337 -15.31 -7.25 5.38
CA TYR A 337 -16.45 -6.68 4.69
C TYR A 337 -16.89 -7.48 3.45
N GLU A 338 -18.19 -7.46 3.16
CA GLU A 338 -18.82 -8.09 2.00
C GLU A 338 -19.67 -7.10 1.21
N ASP A 339 -19.48 -7.05 -0.11
CA ASP A 339 -20.32 -6.28 -1.02
C ASP A 339 -20.95 -7.20 -2.06
N ARG A 340 -22.26 -7.45 -1.89
CA ARG A 340 -23.07 -8.34 -2.72
C ARG A 340 -23.46 -7.77 -4.08
N ARG A 341 -23.09 -6.53 -4.41
CA ARG A 341 -23.35 -5.98 -5.75
C ARG A 341 -22.71 -6.87 -6.80
N ARG A 342 -23.44 -7.13 -7.89
CA ARG A 342 -22.92 -7.94 -9.00
C ARG A 342 -22.07 -7.09 -9.93
N VAL A 343 -20.92 -7.63 -10.29
CA VAL A 343 -20.01 -7.04 -11.29
C VAL A 343 -19.79 -8.06 -12.41
N LYS A 344 -19.57 -7.55 -13.62
CA LYS A 344 -19.20 -8.38 -14.78
C LYS A 344 -17.68 -8.35 -14.93
N PHE A 345 -17.07 -9.52 -15.07
CA PHE A 345 -15.65 -9.65 -15.31
C PHE A 345 -15.36 -9.62 -16.82
N LEU A 346 -14.33 -8.89 -17.23
CA LEU A 346 -14.07 -8.61 -18.64
C LEU A 346 -13.43 -9.80 -19.37
N ALA A 347 -12.55 -10.55 -18.71
CA ALA A 347 -11.76 -11.61 -19.36
C ALA A 347 -12.62 -12.81 -19.78
N ASP A 348 -13.55 -13.25 -18.95
CA ASP A 348 -14.40 -14.44 -19.21
C ASP A 348 -15.88 -14.08 -19.46
N GLY A 349 -16.26 -12.81 -19.28
CA GLY A 349 -17.63 -12.32 -19.43
C GLY A 349 -18.60 -12.77 -18.34
N THR A 350 -18.12 -13.45 -17.30
CA THR A 350 -18.94 -13.95 -16.19
C THR A 350 -19.31 -12.82 -15.23
N SER A 351 -20.11 -13.12 -14.21
CA SER A 351 -20.48 -12.11 -13.22
C SER A 351 -20.48 -12.69 -11.82
N GLY A 352 -19.79 -12.02 -10.92
CA GLY A 352 -19.62 -12.43 -9.52
C GLY A 352 -20.06 -11.34 -8.54
N ILE A 353 -19.83 -11.64 -7.27
CA ILE A 353 -19.97 -10.69 -6.16
C ILE A 353 -18.78 -9.73 -6.20
N ARG A 354 -19.02 -8.43 -6.02
CA ARG A 354 -17.95 -7.40 -6.07
C ARG A 354 -16.86 -7.65 -5.03
N LYS A 355 -17.24 -7.93 -3.78
CA LYS A 355 -16.30 -8.19 -2.69
C LYS A 355 -16.81 -9.32 -1.80
N VAL A 356 -16.06 -10.42 -1.77
CA VAL A 356 -16.36 -11.60 -0.94
C VAL A 356 -15.69 -11.45 0.43
N LYS A 357 -16.40 -11.80 1.50
CA LYS A 357 -15.83 -11.81 2.86
C LYS A 357 -14.70 -12.85 2.97
N GLY A 358 -13.60 -12.49 3.61
CA GLY A 358 -12.40 -13.34 3.72
C GLY A 358 -11.44 -13.24 2.54
N ALA A 359 -11.90 -12.83 1.35
CA ALA A 359 -11.01 -12.43 0.27
C ALA A 359 -10.48 -11.01 0.50
N VAL A 360 -9.18 -10.80 0.42
CA VAL A 360 -8.56 -9.48 0.38
C VAL A 360 -8.98 -8.79 -0.93
N PRO A 361 -9.44 -7.52 -0.90
CA PRO A 361 -9.72 -6.82 -2.15
C PRO A 361 -8.42 -6.55 -2.91
N HIS A 362 -8.49 -6.54 -4.23
CA HIS A 362 -7.39 -6.12 -5.10
C HIS A 362 -7.01 -4.66 -4.86
N ASP A 363 -8.00 -3.78 -4.74
CA ASP A 363 -7.81 -2.36 -4.55
C ASP A 363 -8.94 -1.77 -3.67
N LEU A 364 -8.70 -0.61 -3.09
CA LEU A 364 -9.69 0.10 -2.26
C LEU A 364 -10.72 0.87 -3.09
N GLY A 365 -10.71 0.75 -4.42
CA GLY A 365 -11.65 1.37 -5.34
C GLY A 365 -11.01 2.43 -6.26
N THR A 366 -11.88 3.18 -6.94
CA THR A 366 -11.50 4.34 -7.78
C THR A 366 -12.37 5.57 -7.47
N HIS A 367 -13.70 5.40 -7.50
CA HIS A 367 -14.66 6.50 -7.45
C HIS A 367 -15.23 6.80 -6.06
N ASP A 368 -15.20 5.82 -5.17
CA ASP A 368 -15.62 5.90 -3.76
C ASP A 368 -14.73 4.96 -2.95
N PRO A 369 -13.48 5.39 -2.65
CA PRO A 369 -12.54 4.54 -1.95
C PRO A 369 -13.09 4.10 -0.59
N TRP A 370 -12.67 2.93 -0.12
CA TRP A 370 -13.14 2.28 1.12
C TRP A 370 -14.58 1.75 1.12
N HIS A 371 -15.47 2.21 0.22
CA HIS A 371 -16.86 1.73 0.16
C HIS A 371 -17.19 0.94 -1.12
N GLU A 372 -16.52 1.26 -2.23
CA GLU A 372 -16.60 0.52 -3.48
C GLU A 372 -15.22 0.01 -3.89
N MET A 373 -14.78 -1.01 -3.15
CA MET A 373 -13.54 -1.75 -3.38
C MET A 373 -13.64 -2.63 -4.65
N ASN A 374 -12.49 -3.14 -5.10
CA ASN A 374 -12.36 -3.92 -6.34
C ASN A 374 -12.90 -3.15 -7.55
N ALA A 375 -12.27 -2.02 -7.84
CA ALA A 375 -12.48 -1.32 -9.10
C ALA A 375 -11.93 -2.15 -10.28
N TYR A 376 -10.86 -2.90 -10.05
CA TYR A 376 -10.38 -3.91 -10.99
C TYR A 376 -11.50 -4.93 -11.31
N ASN A 377 -11.75 -5.11 -12.60
CA ASN A 377 -12.83 -5.97 -13.08
C ASN A 377 -12.43 -6.84 -14.29
N ILE A 378 -11.14 -6.99 -14.59
CA ILE A 378 -10.70 -7.88 -15.66
C ILE A 378 -10.95 -9.34 -15.25
N HIS A 379 -10.46 -9.72 -14.07
CA HIS A 379 -10.64 -11.03 -13.46
C HIS A 379 -11.41 -10.96 -12.13
N ASP A 380 -11.94 -12.11 -11.70
CA ASP A 380 -12.51 -12.28 -10.37
C ASP A 380 -11.39 -12.42 -9.32
N THR A 381 -11.06 -11.31 -8.67
CA THR A 381 -9.97 -11.23 -7.69
C THR A 381 -10.26 -12.00 -6.41
N SER A 382 -11.52 -12.36 -6.14
CA SER A 382 -11.87 -13.23 -5.01
C SER A 382 -11.33 -14.66 -5.15
N LYS A 383 -10.88 -15.03 -6.35
CA LYS A 383 -10.26 -16.32 -6.66
C LYS A 383 -8.74 -16.23 -6.76
N TRP A 384 -8.15 -15.05 -6.58
CA TRP A 384 -6.71 -14.90 -6.70
C TRP A 384 -5.99 -15.59 -5.54
N LYS A 385 -4.84 -16.20 -5.86
CA LYS A 385 -4.08 -17.07 -4.95
C LYS A 385 -2.98 -16.33 -4.19
N ASP A 386 -2.68 -15.09 -4.56
CA ASP A 386 -1.59 -14.31 -3.98
C ASP A 386 -2.06 -13.22 -3.01
N LEU A 387 -3.22 -12.58 -3.22
CA LEU A 387 -3.71 -11.45 -2.39
C LEU A 387 -3.78 -11.79 -0.89
N ASN A 388 -4.42 -12.90 -0.52
CA ASN A 388 -4.53 -13.32 0.88
C ASN A 388 -3.18 -13.65 1.52
N PRO A 389 -2.31 -14.48 0.90
CA PRO A 389 -0.94 -14.68 1.40
C PRO A 389 -0.14 -13.37 1.52
N LYS A 390 -0.22 -12.48 0.53
CA LYS A 390 0.45 -11.16 0.57
C LYS A 390 -0.02 -10.29 1.73
N PHE A 391 -1.32 -10.30 2.03
CA PHE A 391 -1.88 -9.60 3.19
C PHE A 391 -1.29 -10.10 4.50
N VAL A 392 -1.31 -11.42 4.69
CA VAL A 392 -0.78 -12.04 5.91
C VAL A 392 0.72 -11.76 6.08
N LEU A 393 1.47 -11.79 4.97
CA LEU A 393 2.90 -11.51 4.96
C LEU A 393 3.23 -10.05 5.28
N GLN A 394 2.52 -9.10 4.67
CA GLN A 394 2.71 -7.67 4.95
C GLN A 394 2.34 -7.34 6.39
N VAL A 395 1.17 -7.78 6.86
CA VAL A 395 0.75 -7.60 8.25
C VAL A 395 1.78 -8.17 9.23
N TYR A 396 2.29 -9.37 8.98
CA TYR A 396 3.29 -9.96 9.86
C TYR A 396 4.63 -9.21 9.82
N ARG A 397 5.12 -8.81 8.63
CA ARG A 397 6.33 -8.01 8.49
C ARG A 397 6.23 -6.73 9.31
N ASP A 398 5.11 -6.02 9.17
CA ASP A 398 4.89 -4.73 9.82
C ASP A 398 4.77 -4.89 11.33
N PHE A 399 4.07 -5.93 11.79
CA PHE A 399 3.97 -6.32 13.20
C PHE A 399 5.34 -6.69 13.79
N ALA A 400 6.15 -7.47 13.06
CA ALA A 400 7.47 -7.89 13.51
C ALA A 400 8.46 -6.71 13.56
N ALA A 401 8.41 -5.83 12.56
CA ALA A 401 9.29 -4.67 12.45
C ALA A 401 9.01 -3.58 13.49
N THR A 402 7.73 -3.34 13.79
CA THR A 402 7.31 -2.29 14.74
C THR A 402 7.20 -2.81 16.17
N GLY A 403 6.96 -4.12 16.35
CA GLY A 403 6.66 -4.71 17.66
C GLY A 403 5.31 -4.27 18.25
N ASP A 404 4.44 -3.64 17.45
CA ASP A 404 3.17 -3.08 17.90
C ASP A 404 2.12 -4.18 18.17
N MET A 405 1.97 -4.55 19.44
CA MET A 405 0.98 -5.52 19.90
C MET A 405 -0.47 -5.04 19.76
N THR A 406 -0.71 -3.74 19.72
CA THR A 406 -2.06 -3.19 19.50
C THR A 406 -2.44 -3.39 18.05
N PHE A 407 -1.60 -2.95 17.11
CA PHE A 407 -1.76 -3.23 15.69
C PHE A 407 -1.98 -4.72 15.42
N GLY A 408 -1.12 -5.58 15.99
CA GLY A 408 -1.23 -7.03 15.82
C GLY A 408 -2.59 -7.58 16.28
N ARG A 409 -3.18 -7.04 17.36
CA ARG A 409 -4.51 -7.45 17.84
C ARG A 409 -5.64 -6.93 16.96
N ASP A 410 -5.53 -5.70 16.48
CA ASP A 410 -6.55 -5.05 15.63
C ASP A 410 -6.77 -5.85 14.34
N VAL A 411 -5.68 -6.28 13.70
CA VAL A 411 -5.72 -6.95 12.39
C VAL A 411 -5.84 -8.47 12.47
N TRP A 412 -5.63 -9.09 13.64
CA TRP A 412 -5.64 -10.55 13.80
C TRP A 412 -6.92 -11.24 13.29
N PRO A 413 -8.14 -10.73 13.57
CA PRO A 413 -9.36 -11.36 13.05
C PRO A 413 -9.41 -11.39 11.52
N ALA A 414 -8.88 -10.36 10.84
CA ALA A 414 -8.80 -10.31 9.40
C ALA A 414 -7.75 -11.30 8.86
N VAL A 415 -6.60 -11.43 9.54
CA VAL A 415 -5.59 -12.45 9.22
C VAL A 415 -6.18 -13.85 9.31
N CYS A 416 -6.95 -14.15 10.36
CA CYS A 416 -7.65 -15.42 10.48
C CYS A 416 -8.64 -15.66 9.34
N ALA A 417 -9.49 -14.68 9.05
CA ALA A 417 -10.46 -14.77 7.97
C ALA A 417 -9.80 -14.97 6.59
N ALA A 418 -8.69 -14.29 6.33
CA ALA A 418 -7.93 -14.43 5.08
C ALA A 418 -7.31 -15.83 4.94
N MET A 419 -6.71 -16.35 6.00
CA MET A 419 -6.10 -17.69 5.99
C MET A 419 -7.15 -18.80 5.90
N ASP A 420 -8.27 -18.70 6.62
CA ASP A 420 -9.37 -19.67 6.54
C ASP A 420 -10.05 -19.64 5.16
N TYR A 421 -10.15 -18.47 4.53
CA TYR A 421 -10.66 -18.35 3.16
C TYR A 421 -9.80 -19.10 2.13
N MET A 422 -8.47 -19.14 2.33
CA MET A 422 -7.56 -19.83 1.43
C MET A 422 -7.68 -21.36 1.47
N ASP A 423 -8.22 -21.93 2.57
CA ASP A 423 -8.36 -23.37 2.72
C ASP A 423 -9.25 -24.00 1.62
N GLN A 424 -10.11 -23.22 0.96
CA GLN A 424 -10.94 -23.70 -0.16
C GLN A 424 -10.16 -24.00 -1.45
N PHE A 425 -8.93 -23.48 -1.56
CA PHE A 425 -8.08 -23.64 -2.74
C PHE A 425 -7.06 -24.77 -2.60
N ASP A 426 -7.11 -25.55 -1.51
CA ASP A 426 -6.38 -26.80 -1.31
C ASP A 426 -7.33 -27.97 -1.59
N ARG A 427 -7.41 -28.39 -2.86
CA ARG A 427 -8.44 -29.33 -3.34
C ARG A 427 -8.07 -30.78 -3.11
N ASP A 428 -6.79 -31.11 -3.15
CA ASP A 428 -6.30 -32.46 -2.89
C ASP A 428 -5.96 -32.69 -1.39
N CYS A 429 -6.19 -31.67 -0.55
CA CYS A 429 -5.93 -31.67 0.88
C CYS A 429 -4.47 -31.94 1.21
N ASP A 430 -3.52 -31.64 0.32
CA ASP A 430 -2.09 -31.83 0.54
C ASP A 430 -1.45 -30.69 1.35
N GLY A 431 -2.19 -29.62 1.61
CA GLY A 431 -1.77 -28.45 2.39
C GLY A 431 -1.33 -27.27 1.51
N LEU A 432 -1.22 -27.44 0.19
CA LEU A 432 -0.93 -26.37 -0.76
C LEU A 432 -2.17 -25.91 -1.50
N ILE A 433 -2.12 -24.66 -1.95
CA ILE A 433 -3.15 -24.08 -2.79
C ILE A 433 -2.84 -24.34 -4.26
N GLU A 434 -3.86 -24.59 -5.08
CA GLU A 434 -3.71 -24.79 -6.53
C GLU A 434 -4.26 -23.61 -7.35
N ASN A 435 -3.46 -23.14 -8.31
CA ASN A 435 -3.88 -22.21 -9.35
C ASN A 435 -4.75 -22.90 -10.41
N ASP A 436 -5.69 -22.13 -10.97
CA ASP A 436 -6.86 -22.65 -11.68
C ASP A 436 -6.73 -22.77 -13.21
N GLY A 437 -5.54 -22.55 -13.78
CA GLY A 437 -5.38 -22.54 -15.24
C GLY A 437 -5.93 -21.27 -15.89
N PHE A 438 -6.09 -20.20 -15.11
CA PHE A 438 -6.27 -18.83 -15.59
C PHE A 438 -5.39 -17.88 -14.77
N PRO A 439 -5.19 -16.61 -15.19
CA PRO A 439 -4.45 -15.64 -14.40
C PRO A 439 -5.19 -15.28 -13.10
N ASP A 440 -4.81 -15.94 -12.01
CA ASP A 440 -5.39 -15.79 -10.68
C ASP A 440 -4.39 -15.23 -9.66
N GLN A 441 -3.56 -14.27 -10.10
CA GLN A 441 -2.53 -13.60 -9.31
C GLN A 441 -2.01 -12.34 -10.06
N THR A 442 -1.12 -11.55 -9.43
CA THR A 442 -0.60 -10.26 -9.95
C THR A 442 -0.08 -10.27 -11.40
N TYR A 443 0.49 -11.38 -11.87
CA TYR A 443 0.75 -11.63 -13.29
C TYR A 443 -0.55 -12.00 -14.00
N ASP A 444 -1.44 -11.01 -14.10
CA ASP A 444 -2.85 -11.14 -14.51
C ASP A 444 -3.07 -11.49 -15.99
N ALA A 445 -2.01 -11.71 -16.76
CA ALA A 445 -2.06 -12.27 -18.11
C ALA A 445 -1.22 -13.56 -18.25
N TRP A 446 -0.49 -13.98 -17.20
CA TRP A 446 0.35 -15.17 -17.22
C TRP A 446 -0.33 -16.34 -16.51
N THR A 447 -0.81 -17.29 -17.30
CA THR A 447 -1.54 -18.45 -16.78
C THR A 447 -0.64 -19.40 -15.99
N VAL A 448 -1.18 -19.95 -14.92
CA VAL A 448 -0.55 -20.92 -14.01
C VAL A 448 -1.46 -22.14 -13.84
N HIS A 449 -0.89 -23.35 -13.82
CA HIS A 449 -1.65 -24.59 -13.58
C HIS A 449 -1.15 -25.37 -12.37
N GLY A 450 -2.07 -25.70 -11.46
CA GLY A 450 -1.74 -26.47 -10.26
C GLY A 450 -0.92 -25.63 -9.28
N ILE A 451 0.09 -26.23 -8.65
CA ILE A 451 0.93 -25.52 -7.67
C ILE A 451 1.98 -24.71 -8.41
N SER A 452 2.10 -23.42 -8.12
CA SER A 452 3.18 -22.56 -8.63
C SER A 452 4.26 -22.27 -7.62
N ALA A 453 5.46 -21.94 -8.12
CA ALA A 453 6.52 -21.46 -7.27
C ALA A 453 6.15 -20.14 -6.58
N TYR A 454 5.54 -19.22 -7.32
CA TYR A 454 5.12 -17.92 -6.79
C TYR A 454 4.04 -18.04 -5.70
N CYS A 455 2.84 -18.51 -6.04
CA CYS A 455 1.73 -18.56 -5.08
C CYS A 455 1.96 -19.60 -3.99
N GLY A 456 2.54 -20.76 -4.33
CA GLY A 456 2.89 -21.79 -3.35
C GLY A 456 3.95 -21.31 -2.36
N GLY A 457 4.98 -20.59 -2.83
CA GLY A 457 6.00 -20.00 -1.97
C GLY A 457 5.43 -18.94 -1.03
N LEU A 458 4.58 -18.04 -1.55
CA LEU A 458 3.85 -17.06 -0.74
C LEU A 458 2.97 -17.73 0.31
N TRP A 459 2.25 -18.80 -0.06
CA TRP A 459 1.42 -19.56 0.87
C TRP A 459 2.23 -20.20 1.99
N LEU A 460 3.36 -20.86 1.68
CA LEU A 460 4.26 -21.41 2.70
C LEU A 460 4.75 -20.35 3.69
N ALA A 461 5.13 -19.18 3.17
CA ALA A 461 5.55 -18.05 3.98
C ALA A 461 4.40 -17.55 4.88
N ALA A 462 3.18 -17.41 4.33
CA ALA A 462 2.00 -16.97 5.05
C ALA A 462 1.57 -17.96 6.15
N LEU A 463 1.65 -19.27 5.90
CA LEU A 463 1.42 -20.31 6.92
C LEU A 463 2.38 -20.14 8.11
N GLN A 464 3.66 -19.89 7.83
CA GLN A 464 4.68 -19.68 8.85
C GLN A 464 4.47 -18.36 9.62
N ALA A 465 4.16 -17.29 8.89
CA ALA A 465 3.85 -15.97 9.45
C ALA A 465 2.63 -16.03 10.38
N ALA A 466 1.52 -16.62 9.92
CA ALA A 466 0.30 -16.77 10.71
C ALA A 466 0.52 -17.62 11.96
N ALA A 467 1.25 -18.74 11.86
CA ALA A 467 1.57 -19.58 13.01
C ALA A 467 2.42 -18.83 14.05
N THR A 468 3.40 -18.06 13.58
CA THR A 468 4.30 -17.25 14.42
C THR A 468 3.55 -16.10 15.09
N MET A 469 2.70 -15.40 14.33
CA MET A 469 1.85 -14.31 14.82
C MET A 469 0.86 -14.81 15.88
N ALA A 470 0.17 -15.91 15.60
CA ALA A 470 -0.75 -16.56 16.54
C ALA A 470 -0.07 -16.88 17.86
N HIS A 471 1.14 -17.45 17.81
CA HIS A 471 1.92 -17.76 19.00
C HIS A 471 2.25 -16.50 19.81
N ARG A 472 2.66 -15.40 19.15
CA ARG A 472 2.95 -14.12 19.82
C ARG A 472 1.71 -13.45 20.42
N LEU A 473 0.54 -13.62 19.79
CA LEU A 473 -0.74 -13.07 20.27
C LEU A 473 -1.43 -13.98 21.31
N GLY A 474 -0.92 -15.20 21.53
CA GLY A 474 -1.43 -16.14 22.53
C GLY A 474 -2.45 -17.16 22.00
N ASP A 475 -2.72 -17.18 20.70
CA ASP A 475 -3.62 -18.13 20.04
C ASP A 475 -2.88 -19.44 19.72
N ARG A 476 -2.72 -20.28 20.74
CA ARG A 476 -1.98 -21.54 20.63
C ARG A 476 -2.61 -22.57 19.68
N PRO A 477 -3.95 -22.80 19.69
CA PRO A 477 -4.57 -23.73 18.75
C PRO A 477 -4.35 -23.33 17.29
N TYR A 478 -4.47 -22.03 16.98
CA TYR A 478 -4.23 -21.52 15.63
C TYR A 478 -2.76 -21.66 15.22
N ALA A 479 -1.83 -21.37 16.14
CA ALA A 479 -0.40 -21.58 15.93
C ALA A 479 -0.08 -23.05 15.59
N GLU A 480 -0.67 -24.00 16.31
CA GLU A 480 -0.49 -25.44 16.05
C GLU A 480 -1.08 -25.85 14.69
N LYS A 481 -2.32 -25.43 14.37
CA LYS A 481 -3.00 -25.71 13.08
C LYS A 481 -2.10 -25.35 11.89
N TYR A 482 -1.59 -24.12 11.87
CA TYR A 482 -0.83 -23.63 10.73
C TYR A 482 0.61 -24.11 10.69
N LYS A 483 1.22 -24.44 11.84
CA LYS A 483 2.52 -25.14 11.87
C LYS A 483 2.43 -26.52 11.22
N LEU A 484 1.40 -27.29 11.53
CA LEU A 484 1.19 -28.61 10.93
C LEU A 484 0.96 -28.52 9.41
N LYS A 485 0.12 -27.57 8.99
CA LYS A 485 -0.13 -27.32 7.56
C LYS A 485 1.15 -26.90 6.84
N PHE A 486 1.96 -26.00 7.42
CA PHE A 486 3.25 -25.59 6.88
C PHE A 486 4.20 -26.77 6.65
N MET A 487 4.35 -27.66 7.64
CA MET A 487 5.25 -28.82 7.52
C MET A 487 4.83 -29.75 6.38
N LYS A 488 3.52 -30.00 6.25
CA LYS A 488 2.96 -30.84 5.19
C LYS A 488 3.14 -30.19 3.81
N ALA A 489 2.69 -28.95 3.68
CA ALA A 489 2.74 -28.17 2.45
C ALA A 489 4.17 -28.00 1.92
N LYS A 490 5.14 -27.72 2.81
CA LYS A 490 6.55 -27.57 2.43
C LYS A 490 7.09 -28.82 1.76
N ALA A 491 6.82 -30.00 2.33
CA ALA A 491 7.31 -31.27 1.78
C ALA A 491 6.76 -31.53 0.38
N VAL A 492 5.48 -31.22 0.16
CA VAL A 492 4.84 -31.37 -1.15
C VAL A 492 5.39 -30.36 -2.16
N TYR A 493 5.57 -29.10 -1.76
CA TYR A 493 6.05 -28.03 -2.63
C TYR A 493 7.43 -28.38 -3.19
N GLU A 494 8.34 -28.80 -2.31
CA GLU A 494 9.67 -29.21 -2.73
C GLU A 494 9.61 -30.44 -3.65
N ALA A 495 8.78 -31.45 -3.32
CA ALA A 495 8.68 -32.65 -4.13
C ALA A 495 8.12 -32.39 -5.55
N LYS A 496 7.16 -31.45 -5.69
CA LYS A 496 6.51 -31.14 -6.97
C LYS A 496 7.30 -30.15 -7.82
N LEU A 497 8.01 -29.18 -7.22
CA LEU A 497 8.59 -28.05 -7.96
C LEU A 497 10.12 -28.03 -8.03
N TRP A 498 10.84 -28.58 -7.04
CA TRP A 498 12.29 -28.55 -7.04
C TRP A 498 12.86 -29.49 -8.10
N ASN A 499 13.54 -28.94 -9.11
CA ASN A 499 14.09 -29.72 -10.23
C ASN A 499 15.58 -30.10 -10.07
N GLY A 500 16.18 -29.79 -8.92
CA GLY A 500 17.60 -29.98 -8.66
C GLY A 500 18.46 -28.71 -8.79
N SER A 501 17.95 -27.65 -9.42
CA SER A 501 18.67 -26.36 -9.54
C SER A 501 17.81 -25.13 -9.25
N TYR A 502 16.51 -25.16 -9.54
CA TYR A 502 15.58 -24.08 -9.27
C TYR A 502 14.17 -24.67 -9.09
N PHE A 503 13.19 -23.85 -8.74
CA PHE A 503 11.79 -24.26 -8.67
C PHE A 503 11.13 -24.02 -10.03
N ASN A 504 10.51 -25.05 -10.58
CA ASN A 504 9.71 -24.94 -11.79
C ASN A 504 8.61 -23.89 -11.61
N TYR A 505 8.26 -23.17 -12.68
CA TYR A 505 7.21 -22.15 -12.68
C TYR A 505 5.91 -22.67 -12.08
N ASP A 506 5.45 -23.83 -12.54
CA ASP A 506 4.31 -24.54 -11.98
C ASP A 506 4.46 -26.07 -12.09
N SER A 507 3.55 -26.79 -11.43
CA SER A 507 3.46 -28.26 -11.44
C SER A 507 2.80 -28.83 -12.70
N GLY A 508 2.45 -27.96 -13.66
CA GLY A 508 1.81 -28.35 -14.90
C GLY A 508 2.73 -29.11 -15.86
N THR A 509 2.18 -29.43 -17.03
CA THR A 509 2.91 -30.13 -18.09
C THR A 509 3.07 -29.27 -19.35
N SER A 510 2.80 -27.98 -19.28
CA SER A 510 2.93 -27.07 -20.41
C SER A 510 4.39 -26.79 -20.72
N SER A 511 4.67 -26.20 -21.89
CA SER A 511 6.02 -25.84 -22.29
C SER A 511 6.68 -24.81 -21.37
N ASN A 512 5.90 -23.94 -20.73
CA ASN A 512 6.36 -22.93 -19.76
C ASN A 512 6.37 -23.41 -18.30
N SER A 513 5.85 -24.60 -17.97
CA SER A 513 5.92 -25.13 -16.59
C SER A 513 7.35 -25.20 -16.05
N ARG A 514 8.34 -25.32 -16.94
CA ARG A 514 9.78 -25.33 -16.60
C ARG A 514 10.46 -23.97 -16.75
N SER A 515 9.72 -22.89 -17.02
CA SER A 515 10.31 -21.56 -17.10
C SER A 515 10.90 -21.16 -15.75
N ILE A 516 12.03 -20.46 -15.81
CA ILE A 516 12.68 -19.84 -14.66
C ILE A 516 11.97 -18.51 -14.45
N GLN A 517 11.11 -18.45 -13.44
CA GLN A 517 10.44 -17.20 -13.05
C GLN A 517 11.38 -16.38 -12.17
N ALA A 518 11.51 -15.09 -12.44
CA ALA A 518 12.32 -14.17 -11.63
C ALA A 518 11.84 -14.15 -10.18
N ASP A 519 10.52 -14.14 -9.97
CA ASP A 519 9.88 -14.01 -8.65
C ASP A 519 9.55 -15.36 -7.98
N GLN A 520 10.15 -16.47 -8.42
CA GLN A 520 9.84 -17.82 -7.90
C GLN A 520 10.11 -17.98 -6.39
N LEU A 521 10.83 -17.04 -5.77
CA LEU A 521 11.18 -17.02 -4.35
C LEU A 521 10.56 -15.85 -3.58
N ALA A 522 9.48 -15.23 -4.07
CA ALA A 522 8.79 -14.12 -3.41
C ALA A 522 8.45 -14.40 -1.93
N GLY A 523 7.94 -15.61 -1.63
CA GLY A 523 7.65 -16.01 -0.25
C GLY A 523 8.90 -16.14 0.63
N GLN A 524 10.00 -16.66 0.07
CA GLN A 524 11.28 -16.76 0.79
C GLN A 524 11.87 -15.37 1.07
N TRP A 525 11.80 -14.46 0.09
CA TRP A 525 12.18 -13.05 0.25
C TRP A 525 11.43 -12.42 1.42
N TYR A 526 10.11 -12.52 1.43
CA TYR A 526 9.29 -11.93 2.48
C TYR A 526 9.50 -12.56 3.86
N ALA A 527 9.70 -13.89 3.91
CA ALA A 527 10.04 -14.57 5.15
C ALA A 527 11.35 -14.02 5.74
N ALA A 528 12.41 -13.91 4.93
CA ALA A 528 13.69 -13.35 5.36
C ALA A 528 13.56 -11.88 5.78
N SER A 529 12.84 -11.06 5.01
CA SER A 529 12.56 -9.65 5.34
C SER A 529 11.78 -9.46 6.64
N SER A 530 11.03 -10.47 7.09
CA SER A 530 10.19 -10.41 8.29
C SER A 530 10.85 -11.04 9.54
N GLY A 531 12.11 -11.50 9.42
CA GLY A 531 12.79 -12.23 10.49
C GLY A 531 12.25 -13.64 10.73
N LEU A 532 11.53 -14.21 9.76
CA LEU A 532 11.09 -15.61 9.82
C LEU A 532 12.24 -16.55 9.42
N PRO A 533 12.27 -17.77 9.99
CA PRO A 533 13.15 -18.82 9.53
C PRO A 533 13.07 -19.07 8.01
N PRO A 534 14.20 -19.41 7.35
CA PRO A 534 14.19 -19.80 5.95
C PRO A 534 13.20 -20.94 5.66
N ILE A 535 12.40 -20.77 4.61
CA ILE A 535 11.43 -21.77 4.17
C ILE A 535 12.16 -22.96 3.58
N PHE A 536 13.24 -22.72 2.83
CA PHE A 536 14.04 -23.75 2.17
C PHE A 536 15.47 -23.81 2.73
N ASP A 537 16.18 -24.88 2.41
CA ASP A 537 17.61 -24.99 2.73
C ASP A 537 18.42 -23.97 1.95
N GLU A 538 19.47 -23.41 2.57
CA GLU A 538 20.34 -22.37 1.99
C GLU A 538 20.85 -22.72 0.59
N HIS A 539 21.19 -24.00 0.36
CA HIS A 539 21.61 -24.49 -0.96
C HIS A 539 20.54 -24.26 -2.03
N LYS A 540 19.27 -24.59 -1.75
CA LYS A 540 18.17 -24.43 -2.72
C LYS A 540 17.91 -22.95 -3.02
N ILE A 541 17.94 -22.12 -1.98
CA ILE A 541 17.74 -20.66 -2.08
C ILE A 541 18.83 -20.05 -2.98
N ARG A 542 20.10 -20.24 -2.61
CA ARG A 542 21.23 -19.70 -3.38
C ARG A 542 21.28 -20.26 -4.79
N SER A 543 20.99 -21.55 -4.97
CA SER A 543 20.99 -22.18 -6.30
C SER A 543 19.93 -21.58 -7.23
N ALA A 544 18.71 -21.36 -6.72
CA ALA A 544 17.62 -20.74 -7.48
C ALA A 544 17.91 -19.24 -7.77
N LEU A 545 18.36 -18.46 -6.79
CA LEU A 545 18.76 -17.06 -6.98
C LEU A 545 19.92 -16.93 -7.98
N GLN A 546 20.93 -17.79 -7.87
CA GLN A 546 22.03 -17.84 -8.83
C GLN A 546 21.53 -18.21 -10.23
N LYS A 547 20.53 -19.10 -10.34
CA LYS A 547 19.91 -19.43 -11.62
C LYS A 547 19.18 -18.23 -12.23
N ILE A 548 18.40 -17.50 -11.44
CA ILE A 548 17.73 -16.25 -11.85
C ILE A 548 18.75 -15.23 -12.33
N PHE A 549 19.82 -15.02 -11.58
CA PHE A 549 20.90 -14.10 -11.97
C PHE A 549 21.54 -14.51 -13.30
N GLU A 550 21.97 -15.76 -13.43
CA GLU A 550 22.63 -16.26 -14.64
C GLU A 550 21.74 -16.23 -15.90
N PHE A 551 20.43 -16.39 -15.74
CA PHE A 551 19.48 -16.49 -16.85
C PHE A 551 18.71 -15.19 -17.02
N ASN A 552 17.77 -14.92 -16.11
CA ASN A 552 16.82 -13.81 -16.22
C ASN A 552 17.50 -12.42 -16.23
N VAL A 553 18.68 -12.29 -15.63
CA VAL A 553 19.47 -11.05 -15.61
C VAL A 553 20.57 -11.08 -16.67
N MET A 554 21.57 -11.95 -16.52
CA MET A 554 22.79 -11.87 -17.32
C MET A 554 22.59 -12.23 -18.80
N LYS A 555 21.61 -13.08 -19.16
CA LYS A 555 21.31 -13.36 -20.58
C LYS A 555 20.48 -12.24 -21.24
N VAL A 556 19.99 -11.28 -20.46
CA VAL A 556 19.25 -10.13 -20.96
C VAL A 556 20.19 -8.94 -21.09
N LYS A 557 20.72 -8.74 -22.30
CA LYS A 557 21.65 -7.65 -22.64
C LYS A 557 22.85 -7.53 -21.67
N GLY A 558 23.33 -8.65 -21.13
CA GLY A 558 24.45 -8.67 -20.17
C GLY A 558 24.11 -8.10 -18.79
N GLY A 559 22.85 -8.18 -18.35
CA GLY A 559 22.39 -7.67 -17.05
C GLY A 559 22.01 -6.19 -17.04
N ARG A 560 22.00 -5.53 -18.20
CA ARG A 560 21.84 -4.06 -18.31
C ARG A 560 20.39 -3.56 -18.30
N MET A 561 19.40 -4.43 -18.08
CA MET A 561 17.98 -4.06 -18.16
C MET A 561 17.12 -4.53 -16.99
N GLY A 562 17.69 -5.24 -16.01
CA GLY A 562 16.96 -5.89 -14.91
C GLY A 562 16.67 -7.37 -15.18
N ALA A 563 15.75 -7.95 -14.41
CA ALA A 563 15.39 -9.38 -14.51
C ALA A 563 14.13 -9.57 -15.35
N VAL A 564 14.24 -10.27 -16.49
CA VAL A 564 13.02 -10.65 -17.26
C VAL A 564 12.20 -11.67 -16.49
N ASN A 565 10.88 -11.52 -16.47
CA ASN A 565 9.98 -12.31 -15.65
C ASN A 565 10.10 -13.82 -15.91
N GLY A 566 10.13 -14.24 -17.17
CA GLY A 566 10.23 -15.63 -17.57
C GLY A 566 11.38 -15.90 -18.51
N MET A 567 12.20 -16.90 -18.19
CA MET A 567 13.23 -17.41 -19.09
C MET A 567 13.16 -18.93 -19.18
N THR A 568 13.16 -19.46 -20.40
CA THR A 568 13.21 -20.91 -20.62
C THR A 568 14.55 -21.51 -20.13
N PRO A 569 14.60 -22.81 -19.80
CA PRO A 569 15.84 -23.48 -19.39
C PRO A 569 16.93 -23.48 -20.47
N LYS A 570 16.55 -23.17 -21.73
CA LYS A 570 17.46 -23.03 -22.87
C LYS A 570 18.09 -21.63 -22.96
N GLY A 571 17.75 -20.72 -22.04
CA GLY A 571 18.25 -19.34 -22.01
C GLY A 571 17.59 -18.42 -23.03
N LYS A 572 16.40 -18.76 -23.53
CA LYS A 572 15.56 -17.86 -24.34
C LYS A 572 14.46 -17.26 -23.47
N VAL A 573 14.14 -15.98 -23.68
CA VAL A 573 13.01 -15.31 -23.04
C VAL A 573 11.73 -16.13 -23.27
N ASP A 574 10.93 -16.25 -22.22
CA ASP A 574 9.62 -16.89 -22.32
C ASP A 574 8.63 -15.93 -22.99
N GLU A 575 8.15 -16.29 -24.17
CA GLU A 575 7.20 -15.51 -24.97
C GLU A 575 5.77 -16.08 -24.90
N THR A 576 5.46 -16.92 -23.89
CA THR A 576 4.12 -17.51 -23.74
C THR A 576 3.04 -16.47 -23.44
N CYS A 577 3.37 -15.34 -22.82
CA CYS A 577 2.47 -14.21 -22.68
C CYS A 577 3.22 -12.87 -22.74
N MET A 578 2.46 -11.77 -22.71
CA MET A 578 3.01 -10.41 -22.61
C MET A 578 3.92 -10.25 -21.40
N GLN A 579 3.48 -10.71 -20.22
CA GLN A 579 4.17 -10.46 -18.96
C GLN A 579 5.41 -11.32 -18.79
N SER A 580 5.44 -12.53 -19.35
CA SER A 580 6.60 -13.42 -19.25
C SER A 580 7.85 -12.86 -19.92
N ARG A 581 7.68 -12.04 -20.97
CA ARG A 581 8.78 -11.37 -21.69
C ARG A 581 9.13 -9.96 -21.19
N GLU A 582 8.38 -9.46 -20.22
CA GLU A 582 8.63 -8.16 -19.60
C GLU A 582 9.65 -8.27 -18.48
N ILE A 583 10.30 -7.15 -18.19
CA ILE A 583 11.12 -6.91 -17.02
C ILE A 583 10.31 -5.98 -16.14
N TRP A 584 9.81 -6.49 -15.01
CA TRP A 584 9.12 -5.65 -14.04
C TRP A 584 10.14 -5.00 -13.11
N THR A 585 10.08 -3.68 -13.02
CA THR A 585 11.04 -2.86 -12.29
C THR A 585 11.03 -3.21 -10.80
N GLY A 586 9.83 -3.22 -10.18
CA GLY A 586 9.66 -3.56 -8.78
C GLY A 586 10.00 -5.02 -8.44
N VAL A 587 9.69 -5.97 -9.33
CA VAL A 587 10.08 -7.38 -9.15
C VAL A 587 11.60 -7.52 -9.19
N THR A 588 12.27 -6.81 -10.10
CA THR A 588 13.74 -6.82 -10.18
C THR A 588 14.37 -6.33 -8.87
N TYR A 589 13.83 -5.27 -8.26
CA TYR A 589 14.29 -4.82 -6.95
C TYR A 589 13.98 -5.81 -5.82
N GLY A 590 12.82 -6.47 -5.84
CA GLY A 590 12.51 -7.56 -4.88
C GLY A 590 13.48 -8.74 -5.00
N VAL A 591 13.83 -9.14 -6.22
CA VAL A 591 14.85 -10.17 -6.49
C VAL A 591 16.21 -9.72 -5.99
N ALA A 592 16.61 -8.47 -6.26
CA ALA A 592 17.86 -7.91 -5.78
C ALA A 592 17.92 -7.90 -4.25
N ALA A 593 16.86 -7.47 -3.57
CA ALA A 593 16.75 -7.50 -2.11
C ALA A 593 16.89 -8.92 -1.56
N ASN A 594 16.26 -9.91 -2.20
CA ASN A 594 16.40 -11.32 -1.81
C ASN A 594 17.84 -11.83 -1.97
N MET A 595 18.54 -11.42 -3.04
CA MET A 595 19.97 -11.72 -3.21
C MET A 595 20.81 -11.11 -2.07
N LEU A 596 20.53 -9.86 -1.66
CA LEU A 596 21.22 -9.23 -0.53
C LEU A 596 21.00 -10.00 0.79
N LEU A 597 19.75 -10.37 1.10
CA LEU A 597 19.40 -11.13 2.31
C LEU A 597 20.11 -12.49 2.41
N HIS A 598 20.46 -13.08 1.27
CA HIS A 598 21.18 -14.36 1.19
C HIS A 598 22.67 -14.20 0.85
N GLY A 599 23.26 -13.03 1.09
CA GLY A 599 24.71 -12.80 0.96
C GLY A 599 25.23 -12.92 -0.47
N MET A 600 24.40 -12.56 -1.46
CA MET A 600 24.74 -12.46 -2.88
C MET A 600 24.81 -10.98 -3.30
N GLU A 601 25.57 -10.18 -2.55
CA GLU A 601 25.60 -8.72 -2.66
C GLU A 601 25.89 -8.22 -4.08
N HIS A 602 26.95 -8.76 -4.69
CA HIS A 602 27.37 -8.38 -6.04
C HIS A 602 26.26 -8.65 -7.08
N GLN A 603 25.63 -9.82 -7.01
CA GLN A 603 24.51 -10.19 -7.89
C GLN A 603 23.30 -9.29 -7.67
N GLY A 604 22.98 -8.99 -6.40
CA GLY A 604 21.86 -8.11 -6.04
C GLY A 604 22.02 -6.72 -6.62
N PHE A 605 23.18 -6.08 -6.42
CA PHE A 605 23.43 -4.74 -6.95
C PHE A 605 23.50 -4.71 -8.48
N ILE A 606 24.09 -5.71 -9.16
CA ILE A 606 24.06 -5.79 -10.63
C ILE A 606 22.62 -5.92 -11.16
N THR A 607 21.80 -6.75 -10.49
CA THR A 607 20.40 -6.94 -10.87
C THR A 607 19.62 -5.63 -10.81
N ALA A 608 19.80 -4.86 -9.74
CA ALA A 608 19.18 -3.54 -9.56
C ALA A 608 19.77 -2.48 -10.51
N GLU A 609 21.07 -2.53 -10.79
CA GLU A 609 21.74 -1.61 -11.71
C GLU A 609 21.16 -1.68 -13.11
N GLY A 610 20.69 -2.84 -13.55
CA GLY A 610 20.00 -2.97 -14.83
C GLY A 610 18.79 -2.04 -14.97
N ILE A 611 18.07 -1.76 -13.88
CA ILE A 611 16.95 -0.80 -13.88
C ILE A 611 17.46 0.63 -13.98
N PHE A 612 18.55 0.98 -13.28
CA PHE A 612 19.19 2.29 -13.44
C PHE A 612 19.69 2.51 -14.86
N LEU A 613 20.41 1.54 -15.42
CA LEU A 613 20.99 1.64 -16.77
C LEU A 613 19.91 1.81 -17.84
N ALA A 614 18.84 1.01 -17.78
CA ALA A 614 17.76 1.10 -18.77
C ALA A 614 16.84 2.30 -18.54
N GLY A 615 16.48 2.62 -17.29
CA GLY A 615 15.46 3.64 -16.99
C GLY A 615 16.00 5.03 -16.70
N TRP A 616 17.10 5.14 -15.96
CA TRP A 616 17.57 6.39 -15.35
C TRP A 616 18.83 6.98 -16.02
N SER A 617 19.66 6.16 -16.67
CA SER A 617 20.89 6.63 -17.29
C SER A 617 20.64 7.41 -18.58
N GLU A 618 21.59 8.28 -18.96
CA GLU A 618 21.53 9.06 -20.20
C GLU A 618 21.49 8.19 -21.48
N ASP A 619 22.13 7.02 -21.42
CA ASP A 619 22.14 6.02 -22.51
C ASP A 619 20.89 5.11 -22.50
N GLY A 620 19.99 5.30 -21.53
CA GLY A 620 18.79 4.50 -21.35
C GLY A 620 17.59 4.98 -22.17
N TYR A 621 16.39 4.60 -21.73
CA TYR A 621 15.12 4.89 -22.40
C TYR A 621 14.41 6.16 -21.87
N GLY A 622 14.98 6.86 -20.89
CA GLY A 622 14.48 8.16 -20.42
C GLY A 622 13.25 8.10 -19.51
N TYR A 623 13.20 7.13 -18.58
CA TYR A 623 12.08 6.93 -17.66
C TYR A 623 12.25 7.62 -16.30
N TRP A 624 13.18 8.58 -16.18
CA TRP A 624 13.35 9.37 -14.96
C TRP A 624 12.04 10.04 -14.52
N PHE A 625 11.69 9.88 -13.25
CA PHE A 625 10.44 10.41 -12.65
C PHE A 625 9.15 9.98 -13.36
N GLN A 626 9.20 8.85 -14.07
CA GLN A 626 8.05 8.20 -14.69
C GLN A 626 8.25 6.69 -14.80
N THR A 627 9.05 6.10 -13.90
CA THR A 627 9.42 4.69 -13.90
C THR A 627 8.19 3.80 -14.11
N PRO A 628 8.18 2.94 -15.15
CA PRO A 628 7.03 2.13 -15.47
C PRO A 628 6.94 0.87 -14.59
N GLU A 629 5.80 0.17 -14.67
CA GLU A 629 5.66 -1.20 -14.15
C GLU A 629 6.75 -2.11 -14.73
N GLY A 630 6.92 -2.04 -16.05
CA GLY A 630 7.95 -2.80 -16.72
C GLY A 630 8.17 -2.43 -18.17
N TRP A 631 9.14 -3.09 -18.78
CA TRP A 631 9.48 -2.94 -20.19
C TRP A 631 9.93 -4.27 -20.81
N THR A 632 9.85 -4.36 -22.13
CA THR A 632 10.40 -5.50 -22.88
C THR A 632 11.88 -5.33 -23.20
N THR A 633 12.54 -6.38 -23.71
CA THR A 633 14.00 -6.38 -23.99
C THR A 633 14.47 -5.43 -25.11
N ASP A 634 13.52 -4.84 -25.83
CA ASP A 634 13.70 -3.79 -26.84
C ASP A 634 13.40 -2.39 -26.30
N GLY A 635 12.92 -2.27 -25.04
CA GLY A 635 12.69 -1.00 -24.36
C GLY A 635 11.31 -0.41 -24.54
N HIS A 636 10.29 -1.17 -24.97
CA HIS A 636 8.91 -0.70 -24.93
C HIS A 636 8.37 -0.85 -23.51
N TYR A 637 7.85 0.22 -22.92
CA TYR A 637 7.31 0.22 -21.57
C TYR A 637 5.82 -0.16 -21.53
N ARG A 638 5.35 -0.49 -20.32
CA ARG A 638 3.94 -0.57 -19.97
C ARG A 638 3.69 0.16 -18.65
N SER A 639 2.69 1.05 -18.64
CA SER A 639 2.26 1.83 -17.48
C SER A 639 3.34 2.66 -16.80
N LEU A 640 3.51 3.91 -17.27
CA LEU A 640 4.40 4.90 -16.64
C LEU A 640 3.89 5.37 -15.27
N VAL A 641 4.80 5.95 -14.48
CA VAL A 641 4.54 6.48 -13.14
C VAL A 641 3.84 5.40 -12.31
N TYR A 642 4.61 4.39 -11.91
CA TYR A 642 4.07 3.18 -11.29
C TYR A 642 4.52 2.97 -9.85
N MET A 643 3.69 2.30 -9.06
CA MET A 643 3.90 2.08 -7.62
C MET A 643 5.01 1.07 -7.33
N ARG A 644 5.04 -0.05 -8.06
CA ARG A 644 5.94 -1.19 -7.80
C ARG A 644 7.44 -0.85 -7.70
N PRO A 645 8.02 0.08 -8.49
CA PRO A 645 9.42 0.51 -8.36
C PRO A 645 9.88 0.95 -6.96
N LEU A 646 8.97 1.40 -6.09
CA LEU A 646 9.30 1.73 -4.69
C LEU A 646 9.94 0.55 -3.93
N ALA A 647 9.83 -0.67 -4.46
CA ALA A 647 10.51 -1.87 -3.99
C ALA A 647 12.04 -1.77 -3.92
N ILE A 648 12.69 -0.76 -4.53
CA ILE A 648 14.11 -0.48 -4.26
C ILE A 648 14.39 -0.28 -2.76
N TRP A 649 13.41 0.18 -1.99
CA TRP A 649 13.50 0.27 -0.53
C TRP A 649 13.57 -1.08 0.17
N ALA A 650 13.15 -2.17 -0.47
CA ALA A 650 13.40 -3.52 0.05
C ALA A 650 14.89 -3.88 0.05
N MET A 651 15.69 -3.29 -0.84
CA MET A 651 17.14 -3.45 -0.79
C MET A 651 17.72 -2.69 0.41
N GLN A 652 17.24 -1.47 0.67
CA GLN A 652 17.65 -0.70 1.85
C GLN A 652 17.26 -1.43 3.14
N TRP A 653 16.06 -2.02 3.18
CA TRP A 653 15.61 -2.90 4.25
C TRP A 653 16.54 -4.10 4.47
N ALA A 654 16.99 -4.75 3.40
CA ALA A 654 17.92 -5.88 3.48
C ALA A 654 19.29 -5.47 4.03
N LEU A 655 19.77 -4.28 3.67
CA LEU A 655 21.06 -3.73 4.13
C LEU A 655 21.00 -3.22 5.57
N SER A 656 19.86 -2.66 5.99
CA SER A 656 19.64 -2.08 7.30
C SER A 656 18.29 -2.52 7.91
N PRO A 657 18.14 -3.81 8.29
CA PRO A 657 16.88 -4.30 8.83
C PRO A 657 16.51 -3.59 10.15
N PRO A 658 15.21 -3.46 10.48
CA PRO A 658 14.77 -2.88 11.74
C PRO A 658 15.37 -3.59 12.95
N LYS A 659 15.67 -2.82 13.99
CA LYS A 659 16.22 -3.34 15.26
C LYS A 659 15.34 -4.44 15.86
N ALA A 660 14.01 -4.30 15.80
CA ALA A 660 13.09 -5.30 16.32
C ALA A 660 13.25 -6.68 15.65
N ILE A 661 13.60 -6.70 14.36
CA ILE A 661 13.88 -7.93 13.61
C ILE A 661 15.26 -8.48 13.97
N LEU A 662 16.28 -7.63 14.06
CA LEU A 662 17.65 -8.03 14.42
C LEU A 662 17.76 -8.56 15.87
N GLU A 663 17.00 -7.98 16.78
CA GLU A 663 16.98 -8.30 18.22
C GLU A 663 15.98 -9.43 18.55
N ALA A 664 15.18 -9.87 17.57
CA ALA A 664 14.26 -10.98 17.75
C ALA A 664 15.00 -12.24 18.24
N PRO A 665 14.39 -13.07 19.11
CA PRO A 665 15.04 -14.27 19.59
C PRO A 665 15.48 -15.17 18.43
N LYS A 666 16.78 -15.49 18.36
CA LYS A 666 17.35 -16.41 17.35
C LYS A 666 16.77 -17.83 17.40
N VAL A 667 16.02 -18.14 18.46
CA VAL A 667 15.29 -19.41 18.57
C VAL A 667 14.10 -19.34 17.64
N ASN A 668 14.07 -20.21 16.64
CA ASN A 668 12.95 -20.37 15.73
C ASN A 668 11.64 -20.51 16.52
N LEU A 669 10.75 -19.53 16.37
CA LEU A 669 9.50 -19.51 17.13
C LEU A 669 8.58 -20.66 16.74
N MET A 670 8.71 -21.17 15.51
CA MET A 670 8.02 -22.38 15.08
C MET A 670 8.40 -23.56 15.98
N ASP A 671 9.65 -23.68 16.43
CA ASP A 671 10.07 -24.78 17.31
C ASP A 671 9.45 -24.71 18.71
N ARG A 672 9.02 -23.50 19.13
CA ARG A 672 8.33 -23.29 20.42
C ARG A 672 6.84 -23.61 20.38
N ILE A 673 6.25 -23.71 19.19
CA ILE A 673 4.85 -24.12 19.04
C ILE A 673 4.77 -25.62 19.35
N HIS A 674 4.16 -25.93 20.49
CA HIS A 674 3.89 -27.30 20.89
C HIS A 674 2.96 -27.96 19.88
N ILE A 675 3.34 -29.14 19.41
CA ILE A 675 2.46 -30.01 18.62
C ILE A 675 1.97 -31.11 19.55
N SER A 676 0.65 -31.24 19.66
CA SER A 676 0.00 -32.28 20.44
C SER A 676 0.40 -33.68 19.95
N PRO A 677 0.56 -34.67 20.85
CA PRO A 677 0.94 -36.03 20.45
C PRO A 677 -0.01 -36.70 19.45
N GLN A 678 -1.29 -36.29 19.45
CA GLN A 678 -2.30 -36.76 18.50
C GLN A 678 -2.04 -36.22 17.08
N ALA A 679 -1.66 -34.94 16.97
CA ALA A 679 -1.32 -34.32 15.69
C ALA A 679 -0.02 -34.87 15.08
N VAL A 680 0.99 -35.21 15.90
CA VAL A 680 2.23 -35.84 15.41
C VAL A 680 1.95 -37.18 14.71
N ARG A 681 1.00 -37.98 15.21
CA ARG A 681 0.61 -39.24 14.58
C ARG A 681 -0.07 -39.02 13.23
N ALA A 682 -0.90 -38.00 13.11
CA ALA A 682 -1.57 -37.65 11.85
C ALA A 682 -0.60 -37.20 10.74
N VAL A 683 0.52 -36.54 11.11
CA VAL A 683 1.58 -36.17 10.16
C VAL A 683 2.44 -37.38 9.76
N GLY A 684 2.68 -38.31 10.68
CA GLY A 684 3.49 -39.51 10.45
C GLY A 684 2.92 -40.51 9.46
N GLU A 685 1.59 -40.60 9.31
CA GLU A 685 0.92 -41.51 8.38
C GLU A 685 0.97 -41.05 6.91
N ILE A 686 1.32 -39.79 6.65
CA ILE A 686 1.40 -39.19 5.30
C ILE A 686 2.81 -39.30 4.70
N GLY A 687 3.78 -39.80 5.47
CA GLY A 687 5.11 -40.12 4.97
C GLY A 687 5.04 -41.19 3.87
N VAL A 688 5.36 -40.77 2.64
CA VAL A 688 5.57 -41.61 1.45
C VAL A 688 6.06 -43.01 1.86
N ARG A 689 5.25 -44.05 1.59
CA ARG A 689 5.71 -45.43 1.61
C ARG A 689 6.91 -45.52 0.67
N LYS A 690 8.13 -45.43 1.23
CA LYS A 690 9.33 -45.94 0.57
C LYS A 690 9.09 -47.43 0.40
N ILE A 691 8.74 -47.84 -0.81
CA ILE A 691 8.82 -49.24 -1.20
C ILE A 691 10.30 -49.58 -1.13
N ALA A 692 10.69 -50.31 -0.09
CA ALA A 692 12.01 -50.90 0.01
C ALA A 692 12.17 -51.89 -1.17
N PRO A 693 13.34 -51.94 -1.83
CA PRO A 693 13.60 -52.99 -2.80
C PRO A 693 13.56 -54.34 -2.08
N ASP A 694 12.81 -55.26 -2.66
CA ASP A 694 12.53 -56.59 -2.14
C ASP A 694 13.85 -57.41 -2.13
N ASN A 695 14.47 -57.51 -0.96
CA ASN A 695 15.58 -58.43 -0.73
C ASN A 695 15.01 -59.84 -0.57
N ARG A 696 15.01 -60.62 -1.67
CA ARG A 696 14.87 -62.08 -1.59
C ARG A 696 16.02 -62.80 -2.27
N CYS A 697 16.63 -63.67 -1.46
CA CYS A 697 17.41 -64.85 -1.80
C CYS A 697 18.89 -64.65 -2.17
N ILE A 698 19.72 -64.66 -1.13
CA ILE A 698 21.10 -65.20 -1.19
C ILE A 698 20.99 -66.74 -1.15
N PRO A 699 21.52 -67.49 -2.12
CA PRO A 699 21.92 -68.86 -1.89
C PRO A 699 23.36 -68.90 -1.40
N SER A 700 23.57 -69.70 -0.36
CA SER A 700 24.86 -70.08 0.19
C SER A 700 25.82 -70.63 -0.87
N SER A 701 27.02 -70.05 -0.96
CA SER A 701 28.19 -70.75 -1.53
C SER A 701 29.47 -70.30 -0.83
N THR A 702 29.86 -71.13 0.13
CA THR A 702 31.22 -71.59 0.45
C THR A 702 32.39 -70.89 -0.26
N PHE A 703 33.25 -70.25 0.54
CA PHE A 703 34.63 -69.94 0.17
C PHE A 703 35.45 -71.23 0.07
N GLN A 704 36.10 -71.46 -1.07
CA GLN A 704 37.34 -72.22 -1.15
C GLN A 704 38.35 -71.42 -1.98
N CYS A 705 39.57 -71.37 -1.46
CA CYS A 705 40.73 -70.73 -2.04
C CYS A 705 41.54 -71.75 -2.88
N GLU A 706 42.37 -71.20 -3.76
CA GLU A 706 43.47 -71.79 -4.54
C GLU A 706 43.14 -72.63 -5.78
N CYS A 707 43.25 -72.01 -6.96
CA CYS A 707 44.31 -72.21 -7.97
C CYS A 707 44.09 -71.30 -9.18
#